data_AF-A0A3D1K7X3-F1
#
_entry.id   AF-A0A3D1K7X3-F1
#
_cell.length_a   1.000
_cell.length_b   1.000
_cell.length_c   1.000
_cell.angle_alpha   90.00
_cell.angle_beta   90.00
_cell.angle_gamma   90.00
#
_symmetry.space_group_name_H-M   'P 1'
#
loop_
_entity.id
_entity.type
_entity.pdbx_description
1 polymer ?
#
loop_
_entity_poly.entity_id
_entity_poly.type
_entity_poly.pdbx_seq_one_letter_code
_entity_poly.pdbx_strand_id
1 'polypeptide(L)'
;MKKILARFYAGNEKGIALLFTLGILSVLLVIALSFATTAITERKAAANNNDLTVARMLAESAVNRAIGAMKYSTILAPTADYDGIISHYESAAADLADDPVKNRETFDFLWKLGTVIDGTTIYEWPKATYDRATPGAVHWQYIDNGLTGSDKKLIGRIAYVVVGAGGKLDPAACVNQTVAVDEGASYGGNLGDMQDRDGKLASEISIFNLDQNASTYLPAATVTNFSYQPLVGSGKLATARWADWETMFAPGALNIAAPAQKTQFQRWFVLNNPKDPEAFWVDLSNDSKDEPAELYHRYNLARYNDANTNGIFESGEETITLANILVDPVVFSASPVTNDGTGIKWLKNYTGLPVATFTTAETRAKQIASNIVDYCDFNSSPTRDSDSDPTYTGNELTPYINEIGVRVACSVASQNLGSGNYQNNYSVTVDLGGEIINIYSGKAVDLNQTAYIHVLEGNVTYTYLKPDGTTDTRVIPLTNQSDAVGMTTNAGGYKFRWFKVINNAFSTPVVNAPSAGAEISNVKVQITKVLLNYGGDITATNFADFSKPDAMGEYSLIDPTTTPCGIGAAFAPAFAYFFSYQALDPRQNLNNGDWAQAKTGYAASTGLPVEYDVVGTSAAAVGGVNTGIVPFVGCPIADDPDGDIRLAAAGRTPTTLSTAYIRNAPMKSPWELGFIHRGAKWETLNIHTYNSDDDNNGVIAAAEHGVLNTFGIGEYTDGDANILDQVKITNETEVYGKVNVQAARNDPGVDGVMGTGDDDPSPVLRALFGYVRVGAILPNNGTDGAGGTADDNAPGSRNDGAGTLVDWGTDGLTIVNGIITFRATTPFKTRAQMVRTPELTNCASQTTKATRDEIIGKVVNLAKVSSADTLTIVAIAQSIRDVGSPFASSGVLINKDLNQDGTVDAATDIAATAYNVGYLYDADADGSEDDPSYNAPPIAVDEAINACKLGQYDLGADEILAEQKVVVQVFRDTITHKWKILRYEYIDQ
;
A
#
# COMPACT_ATOMS: atom_id res chain seq x y z
N MET A 1 -0.40 -120.71 44.94
CA MET A 1 -0.92 -122.11 44.99
C MET A 1 -2.44 -121.99 45.10
N LYS A 2 -3.30 -122.39 44.17
CA LYS A 2 -3.27 -123.46 43.16
C LYS A 2 -4.24 -123.12 42.00
N LYS A 3 -3.76 -123.35 40.77
CA LYS A 3 -4.47 -123.37 39.46
C LYS A 3 -4.83 -121.96 38.94
N ILE A 4 -4.35 -121.46 37.81
CA ILE A 4 -4.17 -122.11 36.50
C ILE A 4 -2.94 -121.48 35.82
N LEU A 5 -1.93 -122.30 35.53
CA LEU A 5 -0.77 -121.99 34.71
C LEU A 5 -1.03 -122.53 33.30
N ALA A 6 -0.67 -121.71 32.30
CA ALA A 6 -0.24 -122.04 30.93
C ALA A 6 -1.05 -121.36 29.82
N ARG A 7 -0.29 -120.60 29.00
CA ARG A 7 -0.59 -119.91 27.74
C ARG A 7 -1.08 -118.46 27.86
N PHE A 8 -0.15 -117.52 27.71
CA PHE A 8 -0.09 -116.59 26.57
C PHE A 8 1.29 -115.90 26.54
N TYR A 9 2.17 -116.40 25.66
CA TYR A 9 3.37 -115.69 25.22
C TYR A 9 2.99 -114.84 24.00
N ALA A 10 3.53 -113.60 23.97
CA ALA A 10 3.73 -112.72 22.81
C ALA A 10 2.50 -112.21 22.02
N GLY A 11 2.09 -110.98 22.34
CA GLY A 11 1.33 -110.11 21.42
C GLY A 11 0.51 -109.05 22.15
N ASN A 12 1.05 -107.84 22.38
CA ASN A 12 0.26 -106.60 22.56
C ASN A 12 1.02 -105.25 22.71
N GLU A 13 2.24 -105.08 22.18
CA GLU A 13 2.94 -103.76 22.21
C GLU A 13 3.33 -103.25 20.81
N LYS A 14 2.35 -103.08 19.89
CA LYS A 14 2.60 -102.47 18.56
C LYS A 14 1.79 -101.21 18.24
N GLY A 15 1.13 -100.58 19.22
CA GLY A 15 0.32 -99.37 18.99
C GLY A 15 0.88 -98.07 19.57
N ILE A 16 1.54 -98.11 20.74
CA ILE A 16 1.81 -96.87 21.51
C ILE A 16 2.97 -96.03 20.96
N ALA A 17 4.02 -96.68 20.42
CA ALA A 17 5.11 -95.98 19.73
C ALA A 17 4.64 -95.31 18.42
N LEU A 18 3.67 -95.93 17.72
CA LEU A 18 3.07 -95.35 16.52
C LEU A 18 2.21 -94.13 16.87
N LEU A 19 1.44 -94.20 17.96
CA LEU A 19 0.64 -93.06 18.45
C LEU A 19 1.52 -91.89 18.93
N PHE A 20 2.64 -92.16 19.60
CA PHE A 20 3.59 -91.11 20.02
C PHE A 20 4.29 -90.45 18.82
N THR A 21 4.71 -91.25 17.84
CA THR A 21 5.34 -90.71 16.61
C THR A 21 4.34 -89.92 15.77
N LEU A 22 3.10 -90.39 15.60
CA LEU A 22 2.03 -89.62 14.96
C LEU A 22 1.69 -88.35 15.74
N GLY A 23 1.61 -88.40 17.08
CA GLY A 23 1.35 -87.23 17.92
C GLY A 23 2.45 -86.17 17.79
N ILE A 24 3.73 -86.57 17.84
CA ILE A 24 4.86 -85.66 17.65
C ILE A 24 4.92 -85.14 16.21
N LEU A 25 4.69 -85.97 15.19
CA LEU A 25 4.62 -85.51 13.79
C LEU A 25 3.51 -84.49 13.58
N SER A 26 2.34 -84.70 14.20
CA SER A 26 1.20 -83.79 14.11
C SER A 26 1.54 -82.43 14.72
N VAL A 27 2.19 -82.41 15.89
CA VAL A 27 2.64 -81.17 16.54
C VAL A 27 3.70 -80.46 15.69
N LEU A 28 4.68 -81.19 15.14
CA LEU A 28 5.69 -80.62 14.25
C LEU A 28 5.08 -80.05 12.97
N LEU A 29 4.08 -80.71 12.39
CA LEU A 29 3.34 -80.24 11.22
C LEU A 29 2.58 -78.94 11.51
N VAL A 30 1.91 -78.85 12.67
CA VAL A 30 1.21 -77.64 13.09
C VAL A 30 2.17 -76.46 13.31
N ILE A 31 3.33 -76.71 13.93
CA ILE A 31 4.37 -75.68 14.09
C ILE A 31 4.93 -75.23 12.74
N ALA A 32 5.22 -76.18 11.83
CA ALA A 32 5.72 -75.87 10.49
C ALA A 32 4.71 -75.07 9.66
N LEU A 33 3.41 -75.42 9.75
CA LEU A 33 2.34 -74.69 9.06
C LEU A 33 2.16 -73.29 9.66
N SER A 34 2.22 -73.15 10.99
CA SER A 34 2.17 -71.84 11.64
C SER A 34 3.34 -70.96 11.20
N PHE A 35 4.56 -71.50 11.14
CA PHE A 35 5.72 -70.77 10.65
C PHE A 35 5.59 -70.37 9.18
N ALA A 36 5.14 -71.29 8.32
CA ALA A 36 4.92 -71.02 6.91
C ALA A 36 3.87 -69.91 6.71
N THR A 37 2.77 -69.95 7.46
CA THR A 37 1.73 -68.91 7.42
C THR A 37 2.29 -67.56 7.88
N THR A 38 3.00 -67.50 9.01
CA THR A 38 3.62 -66.24 9.48
C THR A 38 4.60 -65.69 8.45
N ALA A 39 5.47 -66.53 7.87
CA ALA A 39 6.44 -66.11 6.86
C ALA A 39 5.77 -65.58 5.58
N ILE A 40 4.67 -66.21 5.14
CA ILE A 40 3.89 -65.73 3.99
C ILE A 40 3.23 -64.38 4.29
N THR A 41 2.64 -64.23 5.48
CA THR A 41 2.01 -62.98 5.92
C THR A 41 3.04 -61.86 6.06
N GLU A 42 4.19 -62.12 6.67
CA GLU A 42 5.29 -61.14 6.80
C GLU A 42 5.85 -60.75 5.44
N ARG A 43 6.00 -61.70 4.51
CA ARG A 43 6.45 -61.40 3.14
C ARG A 43 5.45 -60.50 2.40
N LYS A 44 4.14 -60.77 2.54
CA LYS A 44 3.09 -59.92 1.94
C LYS A 44 3.05 -58.54 2.59
N ALA A 45 3.13 -58.46 3.92
CA ALA A 45 3.19 -57.18 4.64
C ALA A 45 4.44 -56.37 4.27
N ALA A 46 5.59 -57.02 4.08
CA ALA A 46 6.81 -56.37 3.62
C ALA A 46 6.68 -55.83 2.20
N ALA A 47 6.06 -56.60 1.28
CA ALA A 47 5.78 -56.15 -0.08
C ALA A 47 4.86 -54.92 -0.10
N ASN A 48 3.73 -54.96 0.61
CA ASN A 48 2.80 -53.83 0.68
C ASN A 48 3.45 -52.57 1.27
N ASN A 49 4.28 -52.71 2.31
CA ASN A 49 5.02 -51.59 2.88
C ASN A 49 6.06 -51.02 1.91
N ASN A 50 6.73 -51.88 1.13
CA ASN A 50 7.66 -51.44 0.09
C ASN A 50 6.94 -50.64 -0.99
N ASP A 51 5.81 -51.14 -1.48
CA ASP A 51 5.05 -50.49 -2.54
C ASP A 51 4.48 -49.14 -2.09
N LEU A 52 3.97 -49.05 -0.84
CA LEU A 52 3.58 -47.78 -0.22
C LEU A 52 4.76 -46.81 -0.08
N THR A 53 5.93 -47.31 0.30
CA THR A 53 7.15 -46.49 0.42
C THR A 53 7.55 -45.93 -0.95
N VAL A 54 7.48 -46.72 -2.01
CA VAL A 54 7.71 -46.27 -3.38
C VAL A 54 6.71 -45.18 -3.77
N ALA A 55 5.41 -45.38 -3.51
CA ALA A 55 4.39 -44.38 -3.79
C ALA A 55 4.64 -43.05 -3.03
N ARG A 56 5.06 -43.11 -1.76
CA ARG A 56 5.43 -41.93 -0.96
C ARG A 56 6.62 -41.18 -1.54
N MET A 57 7.70 -41.89 -1.90
CA MET A 57 8.87 -41.27 -2.52
C MET A 57 8.54 -40.63 -3.88
N LEU A 58 7.65 -41.25 -4.65
CA LEU A 58 7.15 -40.69 -5.91
C LEU A 58 6.32 -39.41 -5.67
N ALA A 59 5.45 -39.39 -4.66
CA ALA A 59 4.70 -38.19 -4.28
C ALA A 59 5.61 -37.05 -3.80
N GLU A 60 6.63 -37.35 -2.99
CA GLU A 60 7.68 -36.39 -2.60
C GLU A 60 8.44 -35.85 -3.82
N SER A 61 8.74 -36.71 -4.80
CA SER A 61 9.36 -36.30 -6.07
C SER A 61 8.43 -35.35 -6.85
N ALA A 62 7.12 -35.58 -6.85
CA ALA A 62 6.16 -34.70 -7.50
C ALA A 62 6.14 -33.31 -6.86
N VAL A 63 6.15 -33.23 -5.53
CA VAL A 63 6.29 -31.97 -4.78
C VAL A 63 7.60 -31.26 -5.15
N ASN A 64 8.72 -31.98 -5.19
CA ASN A 64 10.01 -31.39 -5.56
C ASN A 64 10.03 -30.87 -7.01
N ARG A 65 9.34 -31.55 -7.93
CA ARG A 65 9.17 -31.08 -9.32
C ARG A 65 8.31 -29.83 -9.38
N ALA A 66 7.20 -29.78 -8.64
CA ALA A 66 6.37 -28.59 -8.53
C ALA A 66 7.18 -27.40 -7.98
N ILE A 67 7.97 -27.60 -6.93
CA ILE A 67 8.88 -26.56 -6.38
C ILE A 67 9.95 -26.16 -7.40
N GLY A 68 10.49 -27.11 -8.16
CA GLY A 68 11.43 -26.84 -9.25
C GLY A 68 10.82 -25.99 -10.35
N ALA A 69 9.60 -26.32 -10.78
CA ALA A 69 8.83 -25.56 -11.75
C ALA A 69 8.50 -24.16 -11.22
N MET A 70 8.07 -24.03 -9.96
CA MET A 70 7.85 -22.73 -9.31
C MET A 70 9.12 -21.87 -9.31
N LYS A 71 10.28 -22.45 -8.94
CA LYS A 71 11.57 -21.74 -9.01
C LYS A 71 11.90 -21.29 -10.43
N TYR A 72 11.65 -22.14 -11.43
CA TYR A 72 11.89 -21.81 -12.83
C TYR A 72 10.97 -20.67 -13.30
N SER A 73 9.68 -20.74 -12.97
CA SER A 73 8.71 -19.68 -13.25
C SER A 73 9.08 -18.37 -12.57
N THR A 74 9.56 -18.40 -11.32
CA THR A 74 10.05 -17.21 -10.62
C THR A 74 11.21 -16.50 -11.37
N ILE A 75 12.09 -17.26 -12.04
CA ILE A 75 13.27 -16.70 -12.73
C ILE A 75 12.93 -16.13 -14.11
N LEU A 76 11.95 -16.70 -14.81
CA LEU A 76 11.66 -16.37 -16.21
C LEU A 76 10.33 -15.65 -16.43
N ALA A 77 9.40 -15.75 -15.49
CA ALA A 77 8.09 -15.11 -15.53
C ALA A 77 7.63 -14.75 -14.10
N PRO A 78 8.32 -13.81 -13.40
CA PRO A 78 8.05 -13.46 -11.99
C PRO A 78 6.62 -12.95 -11.74
N THR A 79 5.92 -12.57 -12.81
CA THR A 79 4.55 -12.06 -12.81
C THR A 79 3.50 -13.13 -13.12
N ALA A 80 3.91 -14.34 -13.50
CA ALA A 80 3.00 -15.42 -13.82
C ALA A 80 2.33 -15.94 -12.54
N ASP A 81 1.03 -16.19 -12.64
CA ASP A 81 0.29 -16.88 -11.59
C ASP A 81 0.85 -18.31 -11.45
N TYR A 82 1.09 -18.72 -10.21
CA TYR A 82 1.60 -20.06 -9.91
C TYR A 82 0.52 -21.14 -10.07
N ASP A 83 -0.75 -20.74 -10.16
CA ASP A 83 -1.91 -21.63 -10.37
C ASP A 83 -1.86 -22.45 -11.66
N GLY A 84 -1.06 -22.01 -12.64
CA GLY A 84 -0.86 -22.73 -13.90
C GLY A 84 0.21 -23.83 -13.83
N ILE A 85 0.88 -24.01 -12.68
CA ILE A 85 1.92 -25.03 -12.54
C ILE A 85 1.28 -26.37 -12.23
N ILE A 86 1.30 -27.23 -13.23
CA ILE A 86 0.67 -28.54 -13.20
C ILE A 86 1.63 -29.60 -13.74
N SER A 87 1.36 -30.86 -13.44
CA SER A 87 1.97 -31.96 -14.18
C SER A 87 1.36 -32.02 -15.57
N HIS A 88 2.10 -31.53 -16.57
CA HIS A 88 1.73 -31.62 -17.98
C HIS A 88 2.92 -32.15 -18.78
N TYR A 89 2.65 -32.65 -19.98
CA TYR A 89 3.67 -33.11 -20.92
C TYR A 89 3.44 -32.40 -22.26
N GLU A 90 4.23 -31.36 -22.55
CA GLU A 90 4.16 -30.69 -23.85
C GLU A 90 4.90 -31.54 -24.90
N SER A 91 4.17 -32.05 -25.89
CA SER A 91 4.44 -31.80 -27.32
C SER A 91 3.90 -32.88 -28.23
N ALA A 92 3.26 -32.43 -29.30
CA ALA A 92 3.05 -33.15 -30.56
C ALA A 92 4.37 -33.62 -31.25
N ALA A 93 5.54 -33.39 -30.66
CA ALA A 93 6.84 -33.87 -31.13
C ALA A 93 7.21 -35.24 -30.53
N ALA A 94 6.67 -35.60 -29.36
CA ALA A 94 6.79 -36.94 -28.81
C ALA A 94 5.94 -37.97 -29.57
N ASP A 95 4.98 -37.51 -30.37
CA ASP A 95 4.18 -38.34 -31.30
C ASP A 95 4.94 -38.76 -32.56
N LEU A 96 6.13 -38.20 -32.83
CA LEU A 96 6.97 -38.58 -33.96
C LEU A 96 7.90 -39.75 -33.60
N ALA A 97 7.37 -40.96 -33.81
CA ALA A 97 8.05 -42.25 -34.00
C ALA A 97 9.05 -42.74 -32.92
N ASP A 98 8.68 -43.86 -32.29
CA ASP A 98 9.52 -44.82 -31.55
C ASP A 98 10.01 -44.51 -30.11
N ASP A 99 9.51 -43.49 -29.42
CA ASP A 99 9.68 -43.40 -27.95
C ASP A 99 8.69 -44.33 -27.22
N PRO A 100 9.14 -45.32 -26.41
CA PRO A 100 8.27 -46.18 -25.61
C PRO A 100 7.57 -45.47 -24.44
N VAL A 101 7.94 -44.23 -24.09
CA VAL A 101 7.18 -43.38 -23.13
C VAL A 101 6.01 -42.70 -23.85
N LYS A 102 5.28 -43.44 -24.68
CA LYS A 102 4.04 -42.93 -25.27
C LYS A 102 3.08 -42.61 -24.13
N ASN A 103 2.83 -41.32 -23.93
CA ASN A 103 1.75 -40.87 -23.07
C ASN A 103 0.46 -41.27 -23.78
N ARG A 104 -0.08 -42.46 -23.49
CA ARG A 104 -1.31 -42.97 -24.12
C ARG A 104 -2.56 -42.18 -23.73
N GLU A 105 -2.41 -40.95 -23.23
CA GLU A 105 -3.54 -40.12 -22.84
C GLU A 105 -4.49 -40.89 -21.90
N THR A 106 -3.91 -41.58 -20.92
CA THR A 106 -4.71 -42.24 -19.87
C THR A 106 -4.90 -41.22 -18.76
N PHE A 107 -6.15 -40.88 -18.46
CA PHE A 107 -6.54 -39.84 -17.50
C PHE A 107 -7.28 -40.43 -16.29
N ASP A 108 -7.29 -41.76 -16.21
CA ASP A 108 -7.89 -42.53 -15.13
C ASP A 108 -7.36 -42.05 -13.77
N PHE A 109 -8.27 -41.98 -12.78
CA PHE A 109 -7.98 -41.58 -11.41
C PHE A 109 -7.45 -40.16 -11.20
N LEU A 110 -7.30 -39.32 -12.24
CA LEU A 110 -6.85 -37.93 -12.06
C LEU A 110 -7.83 -37.09 -11.25
N TRP A 111 -9.14 -37.39 -11.29
CA TRP A 111 -10.14 -36.76 -10.42
C TRP A 111 -9.82 -36.88 -8.93
N LYS A 112 -9.01 -37.85 -8.51
CA LYS A 112 -8.53 -37.98 -7.13
C LYS A 112 -7.58 -36.86 -6.72
N LEU A 113 -7.09 -36.01 -7.64
CA LEU A 113 -6.46 -34.75 -7.27
C LEU A 113 -7.44 -33.83 -6.55
N GLY A 114 -8.74 -33.94 -6.84
CA GLY A 114 -9.80 -33.31 -6.07
C GLY A 114 -9.59 -33.57 -4.58
N THR A 115 -9.42 -32.49 -3.82
CA THR A 115 -8.98 -32.58 -2.43
C THR A 115 -9.87 -31.71 -1.57
N VAL A 116 -10.54 -32.36 -0.62
CA VAL A 116 -11.30 -31.73 0.45
C VAL A 116 -10.63 -32.10 1.77
N ILE A 117 -10.16 -31.11 2.53
CA ILE A 117 -9.59 -31.30 3.87
C ILE A 117 -10.50 -30.58 4.85
N ASP A 118 -11.00 -31.29 5.86
CA ASP A 118 -11.88 -30.73 6.91
C ASP A 118 -13.13 -29.99 6.38
N GLY A 119 -13.62 -30.37 5.20
CA GLY A 119 -14.77 -29.73 4.54
C GLY A 119 -14.41 -28.57 3.59
N THR A 120 -13.13 -28.19 3.49
CA THR A 120 -12.65 -27.22 2.50
C THR A 120 -12.13 -27.89 1.27
N THR A 121 -12.71 -27.55 0.13
CA THR A 121 -12.14 -27.86 -1.18
C THR A 121 -10.83 -27.06 -1.35
N ILE A 122 -9.70 -27.76 -1.25
CA ILE A 122 -8.36 -27.23 -1.50
C ILE A 122 -8.11 -27.16 -3.01
N TYR A 123 -8.57 -28.17 -3.74
CA TYR A 123 -8.54 -28.21 -5.19
C TYR A 123 -9.80 -28.92 -5.68
N GLU A 124 -10.55 -28.25 -6.54
CA GLU A 124 -11.72 -28.81 -7.19
C GLU A 124 -11.32 -29.38 -8.55
N TRP A 125 -11.61 -30.65 -8.78
CA TRP A 125 -11.41 -31.24 -10.10
C TRP A 125 -12.53 -30.77 -11.05
N PRO A 126 -12.22 -30.22 -12.23
CA PRO A 126 -13.22 -29.67 -13.15
C PRO A 126 -13.98 -30.78 -13.90
N LYS A 127 -14.78 -31.57 -13.18
CA LYS A 127 -15.46 -32.78 -13.69
C LYS A 127 -16.23 -32.55 -14.99
N ALA A 128 -17.03 -31.50 -15.07
CA ALA A 128 -17.91 -31.26 -16.21
C ALA A 128 -17.23 -30.57 -17.42
N THR A 129 -16.00 -30.09 -17.25
CA THR A 129 -15.33 -29.22 -18.23
C THR A 129 -13.88 -29.62 -18.50
N TYR A 130 -13.42 -30.74 -17.95
CA TYR A 130 -12.08 -31.25 -18.23
C TYR A 130 -11.95 -31.61 -19.70
N ASP A 131 -11.04 -30.92 -20.39
CA ASP A 131 -10.66 -31.22 -21.76
C ASP A 131 -9.15 -31.39 -21.85
N ARG A 132 -8.73 -32.64 -22.08
CA ARG A 132 -7.33 -33.07 -22.25
C ARG A 132 -6.57 -32.32 -23.34
N ALA A 133 -7.26 -31.80 -24.36
CA ALA A 133 -6.63 -31.08 -25.46
C ALA A 133 -6.29 -29.64 -25.09
N THR A 134 -6.75 -29.16 -23.94
CA THR A 134 -6.48 -27.80 -23.46
C THR A 134 -5.01 -27.69 -23.02
N PRO A 135 -4.26 -26.66 -23.45
CA PRO A 135 -2.85 -26.44 -23.07
C PRO A 135 -2.54 -26.31 -21.56
N GLY A 136 -3.55 -26.38 -20.69
CA GLY A 136 -3.43 -26.34 -19.23
C GLY A 136 -4.12 -27.53 -18.53
N ALA A 137 -4.36 -28.63 -19.23
CA ALA A 137 -4.92 -29.85 -18.63
C ALA A 137 -3.86 -30.63 -17.85
N VAL A 138 -4.21 -31.09 -16.64
CA VAL A 138 -3.34 -31.91 -15.80
C VAL A 138 -3.26 -33.33 -16.37
N HIS A 139 -2.05 -33.87 -16.52
CA HIS A 139 -1.76 -35.22 -17.02
C HIS A 139 -0.90 -36.02 -16.03
N TRP A 140 -0.96 -37.35 -16.14
CA TRP A 140 0.02 -38.23 -15.50
C TRP A 140 1.42 -38.06 -16.13
N GLN A 141 2.44 -38.04 -15.28
CA GLN A 141 3.84 -38.19 -15.67
C GLN A 141 4.36 -39.56 -15.22
N TYR A 142 4.86 -40.34 -16.17
CA TYR A 142 5.34 -41.70 -15.94
C TYR A 142 6.80 -41.71 -15.48
N ILE A 143 7.09 -42.54 -14.49
CA ILE A 143 8.43 -42.72 -13.93
C ILE A 143 8.89 -44.15 -14.22
N ASP A 144 10.06 -44.26 -14.84
CA ASP A 144 10.72 -45.53 -15.09
C ASP A 144 11.88 -45.78 -14.11
N ASN A 145 12.42 -46.99 -14.15
CA ASN A 145 13.58 -47.41 -13.37
C ASN A 145 14.93 -46.86 -13.88
N GLY A 146 14.94 -45.93 -14.86
CA GLY A 146 16.14 -45.36 -15.47
C GLY A 146 16.93 -46.32 -16.38
N LEU A 147 16.40 -47.52 -16.64
CA LEU A 147 17.03 -48.50 -17.55
C LEU A 147 16.49 -48.34 -18.97
N THR A 148 17.21 -48.89 -19.95
CA THR A 148 16.86 -48.81 -21.37
C THR A 148 16.65 -50.21 -21.96
N GLY A 149 15.98 -50.30 -23.11
CA GLY A 149 15.74 -51.57 -23.79
C GLY A 149 14.82 -52.50 -23.00
N SER A 150 15.14 -53.79 -22.97
CA SER A 150 14.30 -54.83 -22.34
C SER A 150 14.21 -54.76 -20.81
N ASP A 151 15.11 -54.01 -20.18
CA ASP A 151 15.16 -53.86 -18.72
C ASP A 151 14.43 -52.60 -18.23
N LYS A 152 13.98 -51.75 -19.17
CA LYS A 152 13.15 -50.58 -18.86
C LYS A 152 11.83 -51.05 -18.28
N LYS A 153 11.46 -50.54 -17.11
CA LYS A 153 10.17 -50.81 -16.46
C LYS A 153 9.61 -49.54 -15.86
N LEU A 154 8.30 -49.37 -15.94
CA LEU A 154 7.59 -48.40 -15.14
C LEU A 154 7.61 -48.82 -13.68
N ILE A 155 7.89 -47.85 -12.82
CA ILE A 155 7.88 -48.02 -11.37
C ILE A 155 6.75 -47.22 -10.71
N GLY A 156 6.18 -46.27 -11.45
CA GLY A 156 5.01 -45.53 -11.00
C GLY A 156 4.65 -44.36 -11.91
N ARG A 157 3.64 -43.61 -11.49
CA ARG A 157 3.17 -42.38 -12.12
C ARG A 157 2.88 -41.32 -11.08
N ILE A 158 3.03 -40.06 -11.46
CA ILE A 158 2.80 -38.90 -10.61
C ILE A 158 1.95 -37.86 -11.31
N ALA A 159 1.12 -37.15 -10.56
CA ALA A 159 0.44 -35.95 -11.01
C ALA A 159 0.43 -34.92 -9.88
N TYR A 160 0.47 -33.63 -10.23
CA TYR A 160 0.43 -32.55 -9.25
C TYR A 160 -0.21 -31.29 -9.83
N VAL A 161 -0.77 -30.49 -8.92
CA VAL A 161 -1.29 -29.14 -9.19
C VAL A 161 -0.79 -28.19 -8.11
N VAL A 162 -0.52 -26.95 -8.50
CA VAL A 162 -0.22 -25.86 -7.58
C VAL A 162 -1.45 -24.96 -7.52
N VAL A 163 -1.89 -24.63 -6.31
CA VAL A 163 -3.05 -23.78 -6.05
C VAL A 163 -2.64 -22.59 -5.20
N GLY A 164 -2.95 -21.40 -5.70
CA GLY A 164 -2.87 -20.10 -5.05
C GLY A 164 -3.73 -20.02 -3.82
N ALA A 165 -3.12 -20.12 -2.64
CA ALA A 165 -3.79 -19.83 -1.38
C ALA A 165 -3.63 -18.34 -0.97
N GLY A 166 -3.27 -17.47 -1.93
CA GLY A 166 -2.94 -16.07 -1.69
C GLY A 166 -4.12 -15.18 -1.30
N GLY A 167 -3.79 -14.04 -0.68
CA GLY A 167 -4.74 -12.98 -0.30
C GLY A 167 -5.73 -13.33 0.81
N LYS A 168 -5.26 -14.17 1.75
CA LYS A 168 -5.91 -14.47 3.03
C LYS A 168 -5.40 -13.53 4.13
N LEU A 169 -6.13 -13.44 5.23
CA LEU A 169 -5.76 -12.70 6.44
C LEU A 169 -5.01 -13.59 7.43
N ASP A 170 -4.07 -13.01 8.17
CA ASP A 170 -3.56 -13.63 9.39
C ASP A 170 -4.44 -13.19 10.57
N PRO A 171 -5.29 -14.07 11.11
CA PRO A 171 -6.22 -13.70 12.15
C PRO A 171 -5.52 -13.28 13.45
N ALA A 172 -4.29 -13.75 13.71
CA ALA A 172 -3.56 -13.37 14.92
C ALA A 172 -2.92 -11.98 14.81
N ALA A 173 -2.66 -11.53 13.58
CA ALA A 173 -2.15 -10.18 13.29
C ALA A 173 -3.28 -9.13 13.29
N CYS A 174 -4.50 -9.54 12.95
CA CYS A 174 -5.71 -8.70 13.04
C CYS A 174 -6.21 -8.50 14.49
N VAL A 175 -5.48 -9.02 15.48
CA VAL A 175 -5.81 -8.89 16.91
C VAL A 175 -4.81 -7.94 17.55
N ASN A 176 -5.30 -6.94 18.31
CA ASN A 176 -4.42 -6.03 19.04
C ASN A 176 -3.76 -6.77 20.22
N GLN A 177 -2.42 -6.85 20.21
CA GLN A 177 -1.64 -7.62 21.18
C GLN A 177 -1.12 -6.79 22.37
N THR A 178 -1.24 -5.46 22.32
CA THR A 178 -0.45 -4.55 23.18
C THR A 178 -1.23 -3.40 23.82
N VAL A 179 -2.40 -3.05 23.29
CA VAL A 179 -3.25 -2.02 23.90
C VAL A 179 -4.43 -2.73 24.57
N ALA A 180 -4.71 -2.36 25.82
CA ALA A 180 -6.03 -2.59 26.38
C ALA A 180 -6.99 -1.77 25.52
N VAL A 181 -7.49 -2.39 24.46
CA VAL A 181 -8.60 -1.82 23.72
C VAL A 181 -9.68 -1.65 24.77
N ASP A 182 -10.15 -0.41 24.98
CA ASP A 182 -11.33 -0.16 25.79
C ASP A 182 -12.53 -0.71 25.00
N GLU A 183 -12.59 -2.04 24.92
CA GLU A 183 -13.69 -2.85 24.42
C GLU A 183 -14.82 -2.93 25.47
N GLY A 184 -14.86 -1.97 26.41
CA GLY A 184 -16.05 -1.68 27.18
C GLY A 184 -15.78 -1.21 28.60
N ALA A 185 -16.26 0.00 28.90
CA ALA A 185 -16.85 0.27 30.20
C ALA A 185 -18.03 1.27 30.21
N SER A 186 -18.40 1.93 29.09
CA SER A 186 -19.58 2.82 29.10
C SER A 186 -20.36 2.99 27.79
N TYR A 187 -20.07 2.23 26.73
CA TYR A 187 -20.72 2.44 25.44
C TYR A 187 -21.87 1.47 25.18
N GLY A 188 -23.08 2.01 25.11
CA GLY A 188 -24.23 1.40 24.45
C GLY A 188 -24.13 1.49 22.92
N GLY A 189 -22.96 1.19 22.35
CA GLY A 189 -22.80 0.95 20.92
C GLY A 189 -22.67 -0.55 20.66
N ASN A 190 -23.12 -0.97 19.48
CA ASN A 190 -23.32 -2.39 19.17
C ASN A 190 -21.99 -3.11 18.94
N LEU A 191 -21.98 -4.44 19.06
CA LEU A 191 -20.95 -5.31 18.47
C LEU A 191 -20.70 -4.86 17.02
N GLY A 192 -19.55 -4.24 16.75
CA GLY A 192 -19.31 -3.49 15.51
C GLY A 192 -18.83 -2.04 15.70
N ASP A 193 -18.69 -1.57 16.95
CA ASP A 193 -18.03 -0.29 17.21
C ASP A 193 -16.56 -0.35 16.75
N MET A 194 -16.32 0.43 15.69
CA MET A 194 -15.17 0.41 14.80
C MET A 194 -13.86 0.67 15.54
N GLN A 195 -12.89 -0.24 15.38
CA GLN A 195 -11.49 0.06 15.68
C GLN A 195 -11.02 1.23 14.82
N ASP A 196 -10.21 2.12 15.42
CA ASP A 196 -9.58 3.24 14.74
C ASP A 196 -8.76 2.76 13.55
N ARG A 197 -9.07 3.26 12.35
CA ARG A 197 -8.36 2.91 11.12
C ARG A 197 -7.47 4.09 10.72
N ASP A 198 -6.20 4.00 11.11
CA ASP A 198 -5.16 4.98 10.85
C ASP A 198 -4.16 4.49 9.78
N GLY A 199 -4.27 3.24 9.32
CA GLY A 199 -3.35 2.65 8.36
C GLY A 199 -1.94 2.46 8.93
N LYS A 200 -1.84 2.02 10.19
CA LYS A 200 -0.55 1.75 10.84
C LYS A 200 -0.28 0.25 10.99
N LEU A 201 -1.26 -0.54 11.46
CA LEU A 201 -1.11 -1.96 11.75
C LEU A 201 -2.28 -2.80 11.21
N ALA A 202 -2.00 -4.05 10.83
CA ALA A 202 -3.02 -4.99 10.37
C ALA A 202 -4.10 -5.30 11.44
N SER A 203 -3.80 -5.04 12.71
CA SER A 203 -4.73 -5.14 13.83
C SER A 203 -5.91 -4.18 13.76
N GLU A 204 -5.90 -3.20 12.84
CA GLU A 204 -7.02 -2.29 12.58
C GLU A 204 -8.07 -2.90 11.63
N ILE A 205 -7.73 -4.02 10.97
CA ILE A 205 -8.63 -4.75 10.09
C ILE A 205 -9.60 -5.56 10.96
N SER A 206 -10.87 -5.16 10.94
CA SER A 206 -11.91 -5.88 11.66
C SER A 206 -12.24 -7.22 10.99
N ILE A 207 -11.98 -8.31 11.70
CA ILE A 207 -12.36 -9.68 11.28
C ILE A 207 -13.88 -9.81 11.09
N PHE A 208 -14.68 -9.05 11.84
CA PHE A 208 -16.14 -9.07 11.71
C PHE A 208 -16.63 -8.67 10.30
N ASN A 209 -15.86 -7.83 9.60
CA ASN A 209 -16.21 -7.37 8.25
C ASN A 209 -16.10 -8.45 7.18
N LEU A 210 -15.61 -9.65 7.53
CA LEU A 210 -15.60 -10.82 6.66
C LEU A 210 -17.00 -11.46 6.48
N ASP A 211 -17.93 -11.24 7.41
CA ASP A 211 -19.23 -11.94 7.45
C ASP A 211 -20.36 -11.08 8.03
N GLN A 212 -20.62 -9.92 7.41
CA GLN A 212 -21.44 -8.91 8.08
C GLN A 212 -22.96 -9.13 7.97
N ASN A 213 -23.45 -9.65 6.85
CA ASN A 213 -24.88 -9.75 6.57
C ASN A 213 -25.52 -11.10 6.95
N ALA A 214 -24.75 -11.99 7.58
CA ALA A 214 -25.26 -13.24 8.10
C ALA A 214 -24.33 -13.71 9.22
N SER A 215 -24.79 -13.77 10.47
CA SER A 215 -24.03 -14.26 11.63
C SER A 215 -23.69 -15.77 11.57
N THR A 216 -23.49 -16.29 10.36
CA THR A 216 -23.41 -17.68 9.96
C THR A 216 -22.07 -18.28 10.36
N TYR A 217 -20.97 -17.57 10.09
CA TYR A 217 -19.62 -18.07 10.30
C TYR A 217 -18.86 -17.25 11.34
N LEU A 218 -19.17 -15.96 11.55
CA LEU A 218 -18.58 -15.13 12.61
C LEU A 218 -19.62 -14.56 13.58
N PRO A 219 -20.32 -15.40 14.37
CA PRO A 219 -21.20 -14.89 15.42
C PRO A 219 -20.38 -14.14 16.48
N ALA A 220 -21.02 -13.20 17.18
CA ALA A 220 -20.39 -12.36 18.21
C ALA A 220 -19.53 -13.15 19.22
N ALA A 221 -19.99 -14.33 19.66
CA ALA A 221 -19.26 -15.18 20.58
C ALA A 221 -17.93 -15.72 20.02
N THR A 222 -17.87 -15.99 18.71
CA THR A 222 -16.65 -16.41 18.01
C THR A 222 -15.69 -15.23 17.86
N VAL A 223 -16.21 -14.04 17.52
CA VAL A 223 -15.41 -12.81 17.40
C VAL A 223 -14.72 -12.47 18.73
N THR A 224 -15.42 -12.56 19.86
CA THR A 224 -14.85 -12.33 21.20
C THR A 224 -13.69 -13.27 21.54
N ASN A 225 -13.62 -14.46 20.92
CA ASN A 225 -12.55 -15.42 21.18
C ASN A 225 -11.22 -15.09 20.47
N PHE A 226 -11.18 -14.14 19.53
CA PHE A 226 -9.95 -13.79 18.82
C PHE A 226 -8.98 -12.91 19.65
N SER A 227 -9.39 -12.26 20.74
CA SER A 227 -8.55 -11.28 21.47
C SER A 227 -7.41 -11.87 22.34
N TYR A 228 -6.37 -11.07 22.64
CA TYR A 228 -5.17 -11.50 23.41
C TYR A 228 -5.16 -11.07 24.90
N GLN A 229 -5.82 -9.97 25.35
CA GLN A 229 -5.78 -9.49 26.77
C GLN A 229 -6.92 -8.49 27.16
N PRO A 230 -7.19 -8.19 28.47
CA PRO A 230 -8.52 -8.34 29.06
C PRO A 230 -9.09 -7.09 29.75
N LEU A 231 -10.23 -6.58 29.27
CA LEU A 231 -11.10 -5.74 30.12
C LEU A 231 -12.50 -6.35 30.31
N VAL A 232 -12.91 -7.30 29.46
CA VAL A 232 -14.24 -7.93 29.56
C VAL A 232 -14.21 -9.48 29.51
N GLY A 233 -13.04 -10.05 29.24
CA GLY A 233 -12.73 -11.49 29.25
C GLY A 233 -11.56 -11.77 28.31
N SER A 234 -10.55 -12.53 28.73
CA SER A 234 -9.45 -12.90 27.83
C SER A 234 -10.01 -13.72 26.67
N GLY A 235 -9.73 -13.30 25.43
CA GLY A 235 -9.90 -14.17 24.26
C GLY A 235 -9.02 -15.41 24.35
N LYS A 236 -9.07 -16.25 23.32
CA LYS A 236 -8.60 -17.64 23.37
C LYS A 236 -7.28 -17.87 22.64
N LEU A 237 -6.65 -16.79 22.18
CA LEU A 237 -5.31 -16.81 21.61
C LEU A 237 -4.28 -16.99 22.74
N ALA A 238 -3.97 -18.26 23.06
CA ALA A 238 -3.12 -18.62 24.21
C ALA A 238 -1.62 -18.34 24.02
N THR A 239 -1.16 -18.21 22.78
CA THR A 239 0.20 -17.80 22.38
C THR A 239 0.09 -16.64 21.41
N ALA A 240 1.18 -15.97 21.01
CA ALA A 240 1.08 -14.82 20.10
C ALA A 240 0.36 -15.14 18.76
N ARG A 241 0.25 -16.42 18.33
CA ARG A 241 -0.35 -16.86 17.06
C ARG A 241 -0.91 -18.28 17.12
N TRP A 242 -1.91 -18.63 16.32
CA TRP A 242 -2.33 -20.03 16.15
C TRP A 242 -1.35 -20.76 15.23
N ALA A 243 -0.93 -21.97 15.65
CA ALA A 243 0.04 -22.77 14.90
C ALA A 243 -0.62 -23.50 13.72
N ASP A 244 -1.84 -24.00 13.92
CA ASP A 244 -2.57 -24.85 12.98
C ASP A 244 -4.09 -24.77 13.21
N TRP A 245 -4.85 -25.38 12.32
CA TRP A 245 -6.32 -25.38 12.37
C TRP A 245 -6.88 -26.19 13.54
N GLU A 246 -6.20 -27.25 13.95
CA GLU A 246 -6.66 -28.10 15.06
C GLU A 246 -6.64 -27.31 16.37
N THR A 247 -5.54 -26.61 16.64
CA THR A 247 -5.36 -25.74 17.78
C THR A 247 -6.30 -24.53 17.75
N MET A 248 -6.57 -23.95 16.56
CA MET A 248 -7.52 -22.84 16.41
C MET A 248 -8.97 -23.29 16.66
N PHE A 249 -9.39 -24.43 16.12
CA PHE A 249 -10.77 -24.93 16.21
C PHE A 249 -11.08 -25.68 17.51
N ALA A 250 -10.06 -26.01 18.30
CA ALA A 250 -10.20 -26.76 19.54
C ALA A 250 -11.26 -26.16 20.50
N PRO A 251 -11.94 -26.98 21.32
CA PRO A 251 -12.90 -26.49 22.32
C PRO A 251 -12.33 -25.50 23.34
N GLY A 252 -11.02 -25.57 23.60
CA GLY A 252 -10.30 -24.62 24.45
C GLY A 252 -9.87 -23.32 23.77
N ALA A 253 -10.02 -23.25 22.43
CA ALA A 253 -9.71 -22.11 21.59
C ALA A 253 -11.00 -21.47 21.06
N LEU A 254 -11.21 -21.40 19.73
CA LEU A 254 -12.41 -20.80 19.15
C LEU A 254 -13.66 -21.70 19.22
N ASN A 255 -13.50 -22.99 19.55
CA ASN A 255 -14.56 -23.99 19.66
C ASN A 255 -15.44 -24.09 18.39
N ILE A 256 -14.79 -24.23 17.23
CA ILE A 256 -15.45 -24.31 15.93
C ILE A 256 -15.70 -25.77 15.57
N ALA A 257 -16.95 -26.21 15.70
CA ALA A 257 -17.35 -27.58 15.39
C ALA A 257 -17.98 -27.74 14.01
N ALA A 258 -18.66 -26.72 13.50
CA ALA A 258 -19.44 -26.81 12.26
C ALA A 258 -18.52 -26.89 11.02
N PRO A 259 -18.66 -27.91 10.16
CA PRO A 259 -17.83 -28.07 8.96
C PRO A 259 -17.86 -26.83 8.04
N ALA A 260 -19.05 -26.28 7.77
CA ALA A 260 -19.18 -25.10 6.92
C ALA A 260 -18.43 -23.86 7.48
N GLN A 261 -18.38 -23.72 8.82
CA GLN A 261 -17.64 -22.64 9.47
C GLN A 261 -16.12 -22.86 9.40
N LYS A 262 -15.67 -24.12 9.57
CA LYS A 262 -14.25 -24.47 9.33
C LYS A 262 -13.86 -24.17 7.90
N THR A 263 -14.73 -24.51 6.94
CA THR A 263 -14.51 -24.25 5.53
C THR A 263 -14.30 -22.78 5.23
N GLN A 264 -15.19 -21.96 5.77
CA GLN A 264 -15.13 -20.53 5.55
C GLN A 264 -13.89 -19.89 6.20
N PHE A 265 -13.51 -20.33 7.39
CA PHE A 265 -12.29 -19.87 8.05
C PHE A 265 -11.04 -20.23 7.24
N GLN A 266 -10.99 -21.42 6.67
CA GLN A 266 -9.88 -21.88 5.82
C GLN A 266 -9.81 -21.12 4.48
N ARG A 267 -10.90 -20.48 4.03
CA ARG A 267 -10.91 -19.55 2.89
C ARG A 267 -10.36 -18.17 3.28
N TRP A 268 -10.81 -17.61 4.39
CA TRP A 268 -10.40 -16.27 4.83
C TRP A 268 -9.01 -16.20 5.42
N PHE A 269 -8.58 -17.22 6.16
CA PHE A 269 -7.41 -17.14 7.01
C PHE A 269 -6.25 -18.02 6.55
N VAL A 270 -5.06 -17.52 6.83
CA VAL A 270 -3.80 -18.26 6.76
C VAL A 270 -3.16 -18.19 8.14
N LEU A 271 -2.67 -19.34 8.62
CA LEU A 271 -2.07 -19.46 9.95
C LEU A 271 -0.55 -19.49 9.86
N ASN A 272 0.12 -18.97 10.88
CA ASN A 272 1.57 -19.02 11.05
C ASN A 272 2.42 -18.51 9.85
N ASN A 273 1.90 -17.56 9.06
CA ASN A 273 2.65 -16.90 8.00
C ASN A 273 3.88 -16.14 8.54
N PRO A 274 5.04 -16.16 7.89
CA PRO A 274 6.17 -15.33 8.32
C PRO A 274 5.86 -13.83 8.17
N LYS A 275 6.72 -12.99 8.75
CA LYS A 275 6.59 -11.53 8.63
C LYS A 275 6.82 -11.09 7.18
N ASP A 276 6.11 -10.04 6.78
CA ASP A 276 6.31 -9.33 5.53
C ASP A 276 7.34 -8.21 5.73
N PRO A 277 8.30 -8.04 4.80
CA PRO A 277 9.29 -6.98 4.90
C PRO A 277 8.67 -5.59 4.75
N GLU A 278 9.16 -4.64 5.54
CA GLU A 278 8.96 -3.20 5.31
C GLU A 278 9.94 -2.68 4.25
N ALA A 279 9.87 -3.29 3.06
CA ALA A 279 10.72 -2.99 1.92
C ALA A 279 9.92 -2.69 0.64
N PHE A 280 10.50 -1.87 -0.23
CA PHE A 280 10.03 -1.64 -1.60
C PHE A 280 11.10 -2.07 -2.61
N TRP A 281 10.68 -2.39 -3.83
CA TRP A 281 11.57 -2.87 -4.90
C TRP A 281 11.81 -1.78 -5.95
N VAL A 282 13.05 -1.69 -6.40
CA VAL A 282 13.48 -0.81 -7.49
C VAL A 282 14.24 -1.65 -8.52
N ASP A 283 13.79 -1.66 -9.77
CA ASP A 283 14.49 -2.40 -10.84
C ASP A 283 15.77 -1.64 -11.23
N LEU A 284 16.91 -2.04 -10.65
CA LEU A 284 18.20 -1.38 -10.88
C LEU A 284 18.83 -1.84 -12.19
N SER A 285 18.63 -3.11 -12.52
CA SER A 285 19.25 -3.77 -13.67
C SER A 285 18.37 -3.73 -14.93
N ASN A 286 17.14 -3.24 -14.80
CA ASN A 286 16.11 -3.21 -15.85
C ASN A 286 15.88 -4.60 -16.44
N ASP A 287 15.97 -5.62 -15.58
CA ASP A 287 15.85 -7.03 -15.92
C ASP A 287 14.54 -7.63 -15.42
N SER A 288 13.73 -6.81 -14.72
CA SER A 288 12.36 -7.11 -14.37
C SER A 288 12.20 -8.17 -13.29
N LYS A 289 13.25 -8.41 -12.49
CA LYS A 289 13.26 -9.40 -11.43
C LYS A 289 13.45 -8.74 -10.08
N ASP A 290 12.63 -9.16 -9.13
CA ASP A 290 12.86 -8.80 -7.74
C ASP A 290 14.11 -9.53 -7.24
N GLU A 291 15.18 -8.78 -6.94
CA GLU A 291 16.40 -9.33 -6.34
C GLU A 291 16.65 -8.77 -4.93
N PRO A 292 17.31 -9.51 -4.03
CA PRO A 292 17.58 -9.05 -2.66
C PRO A 292 18.40 -7.75 -2.61
N ALA A 293 19.23 -7.50 -3.63
CA ALA A 293 20.05 -6.28 -3.74
C ALA A 293 19.26 -5.06 -4.23
N GLU A 294 18.04 -5.27 -4.72
CA GLU A 294 17.12 -4.28 -5.27
C GLU A 294 15.96 -3.95 -4.33
N LEU A 295 15.92 -4.60 -3.15
CA LEU A 295 14.98 -4.32 -2.08
C LEU A 295 15.55 -3.27 -1.13
N TYR A 296 14.75 -2.25 -0.83
CA TYR A 296 15.14 -1.10 -0.02
C TYR A 296 14.19 -0.90 1.16
N HIS A 297 14.70 -0.43 2.29
CA HIS A 297 13.87 -0.09 3.46
C HIS A 297 12.89 1.04 3.14
N ARG A 298 11.63 0.90 3.56
CA ARG A 298 10.67 2.02 3.55
C ARG A 298 11.03 3.10 4.58
N TYR A 299 10.85 4.36 4.20
CA TYR A 299 11.08 5.53 5.03
C TYR A 299 10.00 5.67 6.11
N ASN A 300 10.40 5.74 7.38
CA ASN A 300 9.45 5.90 8.48
C ASN A 300 9.07 7.38 8.67
N LEU A 301 7.80 7.70 8.42
CA LEU A 301 7.25 9.05 8.58
C LEU A 301 6.82 9.37 10.03
N ALA A 302 6.77 8.36 10.91
CA ALA A 302 6.41 8.50 12.31
C ALA A 302 7.62 8.55 13.25
N ARG A 303 8.83 8.79 12.72
CA ARG A 303 10.06 8.85 13.54
C ARG A 303 9.96 9.95 14.58
N TYR A 304 10.41 9.62 15.80
CA TYR A 304 10.42 10.55 16.91
C TYR A 304 11.68 10.38 17.75
N ASN A 305 12.26 11.51 18.17
CA ASN A 305 13.28 11.57 19.20
C ASN A 305 12.78 12.49 20.31
N ASP A 306 12.38 11.92 21.45
CA ASP A 306 12.11 12.73 22.64
C ASP A 306 13.40 12.94 23.43
N ALA A 307 14.05 14.08 23.25
CA ALA A 307 15.14 14.47 24.15
C ALA A 307 14.63 14.94 25.53
N ASN A 308 13.31 15.12 25.73
CA ASN A 308 12.72 15.85 26.86
C ASN A 308 11.70 15.06 27.72
N THR A 309 11.29 13.84 27.35
CA THR A 309 10.59 12.97 28.30
C THR A 309 11.58 12.15 29.12
N ASN A 310 11.32 12.11 30.42
CA ASN A 310 12.02 11.29 31.40
C ASN A 310 11.86 9.79 31.10
N GLY A 311 12.52 9.28 30.05
CA GLY A 311 12.80 7.87 29.84
C GLY A 311 11.59 6.95 29.62
N ILE A 312 10.49 7.42 29.03
CA ILE A 312 9.31 6.56 28.77
C ILE A 312 9.23 6.07 27.31
N PHE A 313 9.95 6.67 26.37
CA PHE A 313 10.02 6.20 24.98
C PHE A 313 11.48 6.12 24.53
N GLU A 314 11.85 5.01 23.89
CA GLU A 314 13.25 4.61 23.69
C GLU A 314 14.07 5.64 22.90
N SER A 315 15.14 6.12 23.53
CA SER A 315 16.17 6.97 22.92
C SER A 315 16.94 6.17 21.87
N GLY A 316 16.78 6.48 20.59
CA GLY A 316 17.55 5.80 19.54
C GLY A 316 17.29 6.21 18.09
N GLU A 317 16.15 6.81 17.76
CA GLU A 317 15.85 7.18 16.37
C GLU A 317 16.13 8.65 16.07
N GLU A 318 16.73 8.91 14.90
CA GLU A 318 16.98 10.27 14.41
C GLU A 318 15.67 10.95 14.02
N THR A 319 15.52 12.23 14.40
CA THR A 319 14.46 13.11 13.91
C THR A 319 14.43 13.10 12.37
N ILE A 320 13.25 13.27 11.77
CA ILE A 320 13.15 13.47 10.32
C ILE A 320 13.97 14.72 9.96
N THR A 321 14.93 14.57 9.05
CA THR A 321 15.76 15.68 8.57
C THR A 321 15.81 15.69 7.06
N LEU A 322 16.13 16.86 6.50
CA LEU A 322 16.34 17.03 5.06
C LEU A 322 17.41 16.08 4.51
N ALA A 323 18.49 15.88 5.29
CA ALA A 323 19.60 14.98 4.94
C ALA A 323 19.16 13.52 4.88
N ASN A 324 18.19 13.12 5.71
CA ASN A 324 17.64 11.77 5.74
C ASN A 324 16.60 11.54 4.65
N ILE A 325 15.92 12.58 4.14
CA ILE A 325 14.94 12.45 3.05
C ILE A 325 15.63 12.41 1.68
N LEU A 326 16.58 13.32 1.40
CA LEU A 326 17.16 13.54 0.06
C LEU A 326 18.46 12.75 -0.20
N VAL A 327 18.47 11.50 0.24
CA VAL A 327 19.56 10.52 0.11
C VAL A 327 19.02 9.25 -0.56
N ASP A 328 19.91 8.45 -1.16
CA ASP A 328 19.51 7.13 -1.68
C ASP A 328 19.03 6.22 -0.54
N PRO A 329 17.99 5.42 -0.78
CA PRO A 329 17.48 4.51 0.23
C PRO A 329 18.50 3.41 0.56
N VAL A 330 18.44 2.89 1.78
CA VAL A 330 19.31 1.82 2.26
C VAL A 330 18.74 0.45 1.85
N VAL A 331 19.61 -0.43 1.34
CA VAL A 331 19.24 -1.81 0.97
C VAL A 331 18.69 -2.55 2.19
N PHE A 332 17.62 -3.30 1.98
CA PHE A 332 16.87 -3.96 3.04
C PHE A 332 17.67 -5.03 3.78
N SER A 333 17.57 -5.02 5.11
CA SER A 333 17.98 -6.11 6.00
C SER A 333 16.94 -6.34 7.09
N ALA A 334 16.67 -7.61 7.42
CA ALA A 334 15.80 -7.94 8.55
C ALA A 334 16.43 -7.60 9.92
N SER A 335 17.77 -7.48 9.97
CA SER A 335 18.47 -7.07 11.20
C SER A 335 18.35 -5.55 11.37
N PRO A 336 17.77 -5.06 12.47
CA PRO A 336 17.57 -3.64 12.64
C PRO A 336 18.92 -2.92 12.74
N VAL A 337 19.11 -1.88 11.94
CA VAL A 337 20.33 -1.04 11.96
C VAL A 337 19.94 0.41 12.23
N THR A 338 20.82 1.15 12.93
CA THR A 338 20.73 2.61 12.98
C THR A 338 20.75 3.13 11.55
N ASN A 339 19.63 3.72 11.09
CA ASN A 339 19.32 4.23 9.74
C ASN A 339 18.33 3.39 8.89
N ASP A 340 17.64 2.40 9.45
CA ASP A 340 16.55 1.70 8.74
C ASP A 340 15.48 2.68 8.22
N GLY A 341 15.46 2.90 6.91
CA GLY A 341 14.51 3.78 6.25
C GLY A 341 14.95 5.24 6.14
N THR A 342 16.23 5.54 5.89
CA THR A 342 16.60 6.83 5.28
C THR A 342 16.42 6.78 3.76
N GLY A 343 16.14 7.92 3.16
CA GLY A 343 16.01 8.12 1.71
C GLY A 343 14.59 7.89 1.20
N ILE A 344 14.04 8.91 0.54
CA ILE A 344 12.83 8.79 -0.28
C ILE A 344 13.26 8.95 -1.74
N LYS A 345 13.48 7.82 -2.41
CA LYS A 345 14.03 7.78 -3.77
C LYS A 345 13.20 8.58 -4.76
N TRP A 346 11.87 8.50 -4.63
CA TRP A 346 10.93 9.25 -5.45
C TRP A 346 11.18 10.77 -5.40
N LEU A 347 11.44 11.33 -4.21
CA LEU A 347 11.72 12.77 -4.05
C LEU A 347 13.18 13.11 -4.37
N LYS A 348 14.09 12.17 -4.14
CA LYS A 348 15.51 12.29 -4.51
C LYS A 348 15.69 12.43 -6.03
N ASN A 349 14.89 11.71 -6.81
CA ASN A 349 14.88 11.75 -8.28
C ASN A 349 14.04 12.91 -8.82
N TYR A 350 14.39 14.14 -8.45
CA TYR A 350 13.63 15.36 -8.79
C TYR A 350 13.79 15.85 -10.24
N THR A 351 14.45 15.11 -11.13
CA THR A 351 14.74 15.60 -12.49
C THR A 351 13.48 15.81 -13.34
N GLY A 352 12.39 15.13 -13.02
CA GLY A 352 11.08 15.32 -13.64
C GLY A 352 10.26 16.46 -13.01
N LEU A 353 10.67 17.01 -11.86
CA LEU A 353 9.92 18.03 -11.14
C LEU A 353 10.01 19.38 -11.87
N PRO A 354 8.88 20.01 -12.22
CA PRO A 354 8.89 21.35 -12.81
C PRO A 354 9.47 22.35 -11.83
N VAL A 355 10.29 23.26 -12.34
CA VAL A 355 10.98 24.27 -11.51
C VAL A 355 10.00 25.24 -10.83
N ALA A 356 8.83 25.48 -11.44
CA ALA A 356 7.86 26.49 -10.99
C ALA A 356 8.53 27.87 -10.77
N THR A 357 8.43 28.43 -9.56
CA THR A 357 9.01 29.74 -9.21
C THR A 357 10.42 29.66 -8.61
N PHE A 358 10.98 28.45 -8.50
CA PHE A 358 12.32 28.22 -7.95
C PHE A 358 13.42 28.46 -8.99
N THR A 359 14.68 28.45 -8.55
CA THR A 359 15.84 28.55 -9.46
C THR A 359 16.17 27.21 -10.12
N THR A 360 15.92 26.10 -9.42
CA THR A 360 16.17 24.72 -9.89
C THR A 360 15.13 23.75 -9.33
N ALA A 361 14.95 22.61 -10.01
CA ALA A 361 14.10 21.52 -9.51
C ALA A 361 14.63 20.95 -8.18
N GLU A 362 15.95 20.93 -7.97
CA GLU A 362 16.57 20.53 -6.70
C GLU A 362 16.12 21.43 -5.55
N THR A 363 16.09 22.75 -5.76
CA THR A 363 15.63 23.71 -4.74
C THR A 363 14.15 23.49 -4.41
N ARG A 364 13.31 23.23 -5.41
CA ARG A 364 11.90 22.89 -5.18
C ARG A 364 11.76 21.55 -4.43
N ALA A 365 12.58 20.54 -4.73
CA ALA A 365 12.58 19.29 -3.99
C ALA A 365 12.99 19.48 -2.52
N LYS A 366 13.96 20.37 -2.24
CA LYS A 366 14.32 20.78 -0.88
C LYS A 366 13.17 21.47 -0.16
N GLN A 367 12.43 22.35 -0.85
CA GLN A 367 11.22 22.95 -0.31
C GLN A 367 10.19 21.90 0.12
N ILE A 368 9.90 20.91 -0.74
CA ILE A 368 8.95 19.83 -0.43
C ILE A 368 9.44 19.01 0.77
N ALA A 369 10.72 18.63 0.78
CA ALA A 369 11.28 17.86 1.88
C ALA A 369 11.31 18.66 3.21
N SER A 370 11.56 19.98 3.18
CA SER A 370 11.42 20.85 4.34
C SER A 370 9.98 20.92 4.84
N ASN A 371 8.98 20.96 3.95
CA ASN A 371 7.58 20.90 4.35
C ASN A 371 7.21 19.58 5.04
N ILE A 372 7.84 18.45 4.65
CA ILE A 372 7.67 17.15 5.34
C ILE A 372 8.30 17.20 6.74
N VAL A 373 9.48 17.82 6.88
CA VAL A 373 10.18 17.96 8.17
C VAL A 373 9.33 18.79 9.14
N ASP A 374 8.92 19.99 8.75
CA ASP A 374 8.17 20.93 9.60
C ASP A 374 6.76 20.40 9.94
N TYR A 375 6.17 19.58 9.07
CA TYR A 375 4.92 18.89 9.41
C TYR A 375 5.11 17.93 10.60
N CYS A 376 6.24 17.22 10.62
CA CYS A 376 6.48 16.08 11.52
C CYS A 376 7.26 16.43 12.81
N ASP A 377 7.97 17.56 12.84
CA ASP A 377 8.78 17.94 14.00
C ASP A 377 7.93 18.61 15.11
N PHE A 378 8.53 19.07 16.22
CA PHE A 378 7.81 19.63 17.39
C PHE A 378 8.04 21.13 17.60
N ASN A 379 8.90 21.74 16.78
CA ASN A 379 9.30 23.12 16.95
C ASN A 379 8.49 24.02 16.02
N SER A 380 8.41 25.32 16.29
CA SER A 380 7.71 26.26 15.41
C SER A 380 8.69 27.15 14.65
N SER A 381 9.80 26.56 14.16
CA SER A 381 10.83 27.22 13.36
C SER A 381 10.92 26.57 11.96
N PRO A 382 10.58 27.33 10.90
CA PRO A 382 10.66 26.83 9.52
C PRO A 382 12.02 26.24 9.13
N THR A 383 12.06 25.04 8.56
CA THR A 383 13.29 24.41 8.06
C THR A 383 13.81 25.12 6.80
N ARG A 384 15.03 25.64 6.85
CA ARG A 384 15.63 26.48 5.78
C ARG A 384 17.15 26.37 5.71
N ASP A 385 17.76 26.89 4.64
CA ASP A 385 19.21 26.94 4.45
C ASP A 385 19.87 28.26 4.89
N SER A 386 19.10 29.34 5.02
CA SER A 386 19.60 30.66 5.45
C SER A 386 18.54 31.45 6.20
N ASP A 387 18.97 32.22 7.21
CA ASP A 387 18.11 33.13 7.97
C ASP A 387 17.89 34.49 7.29
N SER A 388 18.70 34.83 6.28
CA SER A 388 18.73 36.17 5.68
C SER A 388 18.38 36.21 4.20
N ASP A 389 18.53 35.09 3.50
CA ASP A 389 18.16 34.94 2.09
C ASP A 389 17.98 33.45 1.75
N PRO A 390 16.95 32.79 2.33
CA PRO A 390 16.70 31.38 2.09
C PRO A 390 16.43 31.09 0.61
N THR A 391 16.89 29.92 0.15
CA THR A 391 16.53 29.38 -1.17
C THR A 391 15.31 28.46 -1.10
N TYR A 392 15.03 27.92 0.08
CA TYR A 392 13.80 27.20 0.45
C TYR A 392 13.47 27.49 1.92
N THR A 393 12.19 27.44 2.28
CA THR A 393 11.74 27.61 3.67
C THR A 393 10.52 26.74 3.92
N GLY A 394 10.61 25.76 4.81
CA GLY A 394 9.48 24.88 5.10
C GLY A 394 8.28 25.63 5.68
N ASN A 395 7.12 25.01 5.57
CA ASN A 395 5.87 25.55 6.11
C ASN A 395 5.68 25.06 7.53
N GLU A 396 5.49 25.99 8.46
CA GLU A 396 5.41 25.74 9.91
C GLU A 396 4.19 26.48 10.51
N LEU A 397 3.84 26.19 11.77
CA LEU A 397 2.87 26.91 12.59
C LEU A 397 3.32 28.34 12.95
N THR A 398 3.69 29.12 11.95
CA THR A 398 4.05 30.55 12.02
C THR A 398 3.09 31.39 11.17
N PRO A 399 2.94 32.70 11.43
CA PRO A 399 2.30 33.61 10.50
C PRO A 399 3.13 33.78 9.23
N TYR A 400 2.46 34.05 8.11
CA TYR A 400 3.07 34.32 6.82
C TYR A 400 2.92 35.79 6.44
N ILE A 401 3.87 36.31 5.66
CA ILE A 401 3.81 37.62 5.02
C ILE A 401 2.83 37.52 3.86
N ASN A 402 1.84 38.41 3.85
CA ASN A 402 0.71 38.32 2.93
C ASN A 402 0.62 39.50 1.95
N GLU A 403 0.90 40.70 2.43
CA GLU A 403 0.90 41.91 1.63
C GLU A 403 2.02 42.85 2.09
N ILE A 404 2.65 43.56 1.15
CA ILE A 404 3.54 44.68 1.44
C ILE A 404 2.99 45.93 0.78
N GLY A 405 2.68 46.92 1.62
CA GLY A 405 2.18 48.23 1.19
C GLY A 405 3.28 49.28 1.22
N VAL A 406 3.39 50.08 0.17
CA VAL A 406 4.27 51.25 0.13
C VAL A 406 3.45 52.46 -0.31
N ARG A 407 3.41 53.48 0.54
CA ARG A 407 2.83 54.78 0.22
C ARG A 407 3.94 55.79 0.02
N VAL A 408 3.96 56.47 -1.11
CA VAL A 408 4.91 57.55 -1.41
C VAL A 408 4.15 58.86 -1.53
N ALA A 409 4.22 59.69 -0.49
CA ALA A 409 3.63 61.01 -0.46
C ALA A 409 4.64 62.06 -0.93
N CYS A 410 4.26 62.85 -1.93
CA CYS A 410 5.09 63.90 -2.50
C CYS A 410 4.46 65.28 -2.25
N SER A 411 5.29 66.27 -1.95
CA SER A 411 4.90 67.68 -1.96
C SER A 411 6.01 68.57 -2.49
N VAL A 412 5.62 69.63 -3.21
CA VAL A 412 6.52 70.67 -3.70
C VAL A 412 5.93 72.02 -3.30
N ALA A 413 6.72 72.81 -2.57
CA ALA A 413 6.30 74.13 -2.10
C ALA A 413 7.34 75.19 -2.49
N SER A 414 6.88 76.37 -2.89
CA SER A 414 7.76 77.53 -3.09
C SER A 414 7.66 78.48 -1.91
N GLN A 415 8.79 78.78 -1.28
CA GLN A 415 8.91 79.77 -0.23
C GLN A 415 9.39 81.10 -0.82
N ASN A 416 8.65 82.17 -0.57
CA ASN A 416 9.07 83.53 -0.90
C ASN A 416 10.05 84.04 0.19
N LEU A 417 11.27 84.38 -0.20
CA LEU A 417 12.33 84.88 0.69
C LEU A 417 12.46 86.41 0.68
N GLY A 418 11.57 87.11 -0.04
CA GLY A 418 11.62 88.56 -0.24
C GLY A 418 12.53 88.99 -1.40
N SER A 419 12.39 90.24 -1.86
CA SER A 419 13.19 90.82 -2.97
C SER A 419 13.12 90.07 -4.31
N GLY A 420 12.03 89.34 -4.58
CA GLY A 420 11.89 88.52 -5.78
C GLY A 420 12.60 87.16 -5.72
N ASN A 421 13.15 86.80 -4.56
CA ASN A 421 13.83 85.52 -4.34
C ASN A 421 12.86 84.44 -3.85
N TYR A 422 12.97 83.25 -4.44
CA TYR A 422 12.17 82.08 -4.13
C TYR A 422 13.07 80.86 -3.89
N GLN A 423 12.62 79.95 -3.05
CA GLN A 423 13.26 78.65 -2.82
C GLN A 423 12.21 77.55 -2.92
N ASN A 424 12.47 76.51 -3.71
CA ASN A 424 11.57 75.36 -3.79
C ASN A 424 12.03 74.26 -2.85
N ASN A 425 11.08 73.78 -2.06
CA ASN A 425 11.22 72.69 -1.11
C ASN A 425 10.49 71.47 -1.68
N TYR A 426 11.23 70.38 -1.82
CA TYR A 426 10.72 69.09 -2.25
C TYR A 426 10.68 68.17 -1.04
N SER A 427 9.56 67.49 -0.85
CA SER A 427 9.40 66.50 0.21
C SER A 427 8.83 65.22 -0.37
N VAL A 428 9.49 64.11 -0.06
CA VAL A 428 9.01 62.74 -0.33
C VAL A 428 8.98 62.00 1.00
N THR A 429 7.81 61.54 1.38
CA THR A 429 7.59 60.70 2.55
C THR A 429 7.20 59.31 2.07
N VAL A 430 7.92 58.29 2.53
CA VAL A 430 7.64 56.88 2.25
C VAL A 430 7.08 56.25 3.52
N ASP A 431 5.84 55.76 3.46
CA ASP A 431 5.26 54.93 4.49
C ASP A 431 5.33 53.45 4.05
N LEU A 432 5.84 52.57 4.91
CA LEU A 432 5.86 51.13 4.70
C LEU A 432 4.80 50.48 5.60
N GLY A 433 4.07 49.54 5.01
CA GLY A 433 3.08 48.73 5.68
C GLY A 433 3.21 47.28 5.27
N GLY A 434 2.69 46.39 6.11
CA GLY A 434 2.69 44.96 5.84
C GLY A 434 1.46 44.31 6.43
N GLU A 435 0.92 43.34 5.71
CA GLU A 435 -0.06 42.40 6.19
C GLU A 435 0.59 41.07 6.50
N ILE A 436 0.26 40.55 7.67
CA ILE A 436 0.53 39.17 8.03
C ILE A 436 -0.77 38.39 8.11
N ILE A 437 -0.69 37.11 7.76
CA ILE A 437 -1.79 36.16 7.86
C ILE A 437 -1.41 35.04 8.81
N ASN A 438 -2.27 34.76 9.78
CA ASN A 438 -2.22 33.51 10.52
C ASN A 438 -3.31 32.57 9.99
N ILE A 439 -2.90 31.56 9.25
CA ILE A 439 -3.80 30.54 8.68
C ILE A 439 -4.16 29.43 9.67
N TYR A 440 -3.56 29.46 10.87
CA TYR A 440 -3.76 28.46 11.89
C TYR A 440 -4.73 28.98 12.97
N SER A 441 -5.79 28.22 13.27
CA SER A 441 -6.88 28.63 14.16
C SER A 441 -6.87 27.83 15.46
N GLY A 442 -6.90 28.48 16.62
CA GLY A 442 -7.12 27.78 17.90
C GLY A 442 -5.85 27.56 18.72
N LYS A 443 -4.66 27.58 18.13
CA LYS A 443 -3.47 28.02 18.85
C LYS A 443 -3.49 29.54 18.83
N ALA A 444 -3.60 30.17 20.00
CA ALA A 444 -2.81 31.37 20.16
C ALA A 444 -1.38 30.87 19.92
N VAL A 445 -0.78 31.18 18.76
CA VAL A 445 0.68 31.16 18.71
C VAL A 445 1.03 32.01 19.91
N ASP A 446 1.56 31.39 20.98
CA ASP A 446 1.83 32.08 22.23
C ASP A 446 3.08 32.90 21.99
N LEU A 447 2.86 33.92 21.17
CA LEU A 447 3.74 35.00 20.85
C LEU A 447 3.77 35.84 22.11
N ASN A 448 4.42 35.27 23.13
CA ASN A 448 5.00 36.01 24.24
C ASN A 448 5.93 37.13 23.74
N GLN A 449 6.17 37.20 22.43
CA GLN A 449 6.99 38.16 21.71
C GLN A 449 6.23 38.77 20.53
N THR A 450 6.36 40.08 20.34
CA THR A 450 5.73 40.79 19.22
C THR A 450 6.38 40.39 17.89
N ALA A 451 5.59 40.24 16.81
CA ALA A 451 6.08 40.02 15.45
C ALA A 451 6.55 41.33 14.79
N TYR A 452 7.65 41.25 14.04
CA TYR A 452 8.29 42.36 13.35
C TYR A 452 8.47 42.03 11.87
N ILE A 453 8.15 43.01 11.01
CA ILE A 453 8.49 42.95 9.59
C ILE A 453 9.77 43.75 9.38
N HIS A 454 10.69 43.16 8.64
CA HIS A 454 11.95 43.75 8.22
C HIS A 454 11.98 43.82 6.70
N VAL A 455 11.95 45.04 6.14
CA VAL A 455 12.34 45.27 4.74
C VAL A 455 13.86 45.32 4.73
N LEU A 456 14.48 44.22 4.27
CA LEU A 456 15.93 44.07 4.23
C LEU A 456 16.50 44.75 3.00
N GLU A 457 15.80 44.67 1.87
CA GLU A 457 16.25 45.22 0.59
C GLU A 457 15.06 45.80 -0.21
N GLY A 458 15.24 47.04 -0.69
CA GLY A 458 14.25 47.75 -1.48
C GLY A 458 14.65 49.20 -1.74
N ASN A 459 14.01 49.85 -2.72
CA ASN A 459 14.31 51.20 -3.15
C ASN A 459 13.03 51.96 -3.56
N VAL A 460 12.95 53.24 -3.25
CA VAL A 460 12.03 54.18 -3.91
C VAL A 460 12.82 55.12 -4.79
N THR A 461 12.51 55.15 -6.08
CA THR A 461 13.16 56.04 -7.04
C THR A 461 12.16 57.07 -7.53
N TYR A 462 12.56 58.34 -7.63
CA TYR A 462 11.73 59.41 -8.17
C TYR A 462 12.58 60.41 -8.95
N THR A 463 11.95 61.11 -9.88
CA THR A 463 12.60 62.18 -10.66
C THR A 463 12.00 63.52 -10.25
N TYR A 464 12.83 64.48 -9.88
CA TYR A 464 12.37 65.85 -9.68
C TYR A 464 12.79 66.74 -10.84
N LEU A 465 11.87 67.59 -11.28
CA LEU A 465 12.06 68.59 -12.30
C LEU A 465 12.31 69.93 -11.61
N LYS A 466 13.44 70.56 -11.94
CA LYS A 466 13.78 71.88 -11.46
C LYS A 466 13.07 72.96 -12.29
N PRO A 467 12.93 74.17 -11.74
CA PRO A 467 12.37 75.32 -12.47
C PRO A 467 13.07 75.67 -13.79
N ASP A 468 14.34 75.30 -13.93
CA ASP A 468 15.15 75.54 -15.13
C ASP A 468 14.95 74.48 -16.22
N GLY A 469 14.03 73.53 -16.02
CA GLY A 469 13.74 72.43 -16.93
C GLY A 469 14.68 71.22 -16.79
N THR A 470 15.68 71.27 -15.91
CA THR A 470 16.58 70.12 -15.67
C THR A 470 15.95 69.11 -14.72
N THR A 471 16.16 67.83 -14.98
CA THR A 471 15.72 66.74 -14.11
C THR A 471 16.89 66.11 -13.35
N ASP A 472 16.61 65.55 -12.17
CA ASP A 472 17.54 64.70 -11.44
C ASP A 472 16.76 63.56 -10.78
N THR A 473 17.36 62.37 -10.76
CA THR A 473 16.75 61.15 -10.23
C THR A 473 17.35 60.86 -8.87
N ARG A 474 16.48 60.61 -7.89
CA ARG A 474 16.86 60.31 -6.51
C ARG A 474 16.36 58.95 -6.11
N VAL A 475 17.14 58.30 -5.25
CA VAL A 475 16.83 56.98 -4.68
C VAL A 475 16.76 57.13 -3.17
N ILE A 476 15.71 56.58 -2.57
CA ILE A 476 15.56 56.38 -1.14
C ILE A 476 15.77 54.87 -0.89
N PRO A 477 16.92 54.45 -0.35
CA PRO A 477 17.12 53.06 0.01
C PRO A 477 16.22 52.71 1.20
N LEU A 478 15.55 51.56 1.09
CA LEU A 478 14.68 50.99 2.13
C LEU A 478 15.39 49.87 2.90
N THR A 479 16.72 49.86 2.90
CA THR A 479 17.53 48.82 3.53
C THR A 479 17.36 48.80 5.04
N ASN A 480 17.20 47.61 5.62
CA ASN A 480 17.11 47.34 7.06
C ASN A 480 16.06 48.20 7.78
N GLN A 481 14.89 48.39 7.16
CA GLN A 481 13.77 49.08 7.79
C GLN A 481 12.91 48.07 8.52
N SER A 482 12.76 48.24 9.83
CA SER A 482 11.92 47.38 10.65
C SER A 482 11.07 48.16 11.64
N ASP A 483 9.92 47.58 11.99
CA ASP A 483 9.12 47.98 13.13
C ASP A 483 8.16 46.85 13.54
N ALA A 484 7.62 46.96 14.75
CA ALA A 484 6.66 46.02 15.30
C ALA A 484 5.31 46.14 14.59
N VAL A 485 4.79 45.03 14.07
CA VAL A 485 3.43 44.98 13.51
C VAL A 485 2.38 44.89 14.63
N GLY A 486 2.77 44.43 15.83
CA GLY A 486 1.95 44.50 17.05
C GLY A 486 0.74 43.56 17.03
N MET A 487 0.88 42.36 16.49
CA MET A 487 -0.18 41.35 16.46
C MET A 487 -0.07 40.39 17.64
N THR A 488 -1.11 40.33 18.48
CA THR A 488 -1.42 39.20 19.35
C THR A 488 -2.41 38.30 18.61
N THR A 489 -1.92 37.16 18.14
CA THR A 489 -2.51 36.20 17.18
C THR A 489 -3.63 35.33 17.77
N ASN A 490 -4.63 35.91 18.44
CA ASN A 490 -5.62 35.13 19.19
C ASN A 490 -6.82 34.59 18.37
N ALA A 491 -6.83 34.71 17.04
CA ALA A 491 -7.74 33.99 16.15
C ALA A 491 -7.15 34.00 14.73
N GLY A 492 -7.36 32.95 13.94
CA GLY A 492 -6.95 32.94 12.53
C GLY A 492 -7.47 34.17 11.79
N GLY A 493 -6.65 34.77 10.94
CA GLY A 493 -7.01 35.98 10.19
C GLY A 493 -5.84 36.85 9.72
N TYR A 494 -6.20 38.00 9.17
CA TYR A 494 -5.28 39.00 8.61
C TYR A 494 -5.07 40.18 9.54
N LYS A 495 -3.89 40.82 9.44
CA LYS A 495 -3.68 42.15 10.01
C LYS A 495 -2.68 42.95 9.19
N PHE A 496 -3.17 44.04 8.61
CA PHE A 496 -2.35 45.07 8.02
C PHE A 496 -1.98 46.15 9.04
N ARG A 497 -0.74 46.66 8.97
CA ARG A 497 -0.33 47.86 9.69
C ARG A 497 0.71 48.68 8.92
N TRP A 498 0.52 49.98 8.86
CA TRP A 498 1.58 50.94 8.54
C TRP A 498 2.55 51.04 9.71
N PHE A 499 3.81 50.69 9.47
CA PHE A 499 4.78 50.45 10.54
C PHE A 499 6.02 51.34 10.44
N LYS A 500 6.37 51.87 9.26
CA LYS A 500 7.54 52.76 9.13
C LYS A 500 7.21 54.00 8.31
N VAL A 501 7.78 55.14 8.70
CA VAL A 501 7.74 56.39 7.94
C VAL A 501 9.16 56.88 7.71
N ILE A 502 9.51 57.17 6.46
CA ILE A 502 10.82 57.67 6.04
C ILE A 502 10.60 59.02 5.37
N ASN A 503 11.16 60.08 5.95
CA ASN A 503 11.05 61.43 5.40
C ASN A 503 12.33 61.81 4.66
N ASN A 504 12.20 62.23 3.42
CA ASN A 504 13.28 62.79 2.62
C ASN A 504 12.85 64.15 2.08
N ALA A 505 13.47 65.22 2.57
CA ALA A 505 13.18 66.57 2.12
C ALA A 505 14.47 67.33 1.81
N PHE A 506 14.43 68.14 0.76
CA PHE A 506 15.53 69.00 0.39
C PHE A 506 15.03 70.29 -0.26
N SER A 507 15.91 71.30 -0.27
CA SER A 507 15.62 72.60 -0.86
C SER A 507 16.58 72.88 -2.01
N THR A 508 16.08 73.57 -3.03
CA THR A 508 16.90 74.05 -4.16
C THR A 508 17.66 75.33 -3.78
N PRO A 509 18.71 75.70 -4.55
CA PRO A 509 19.30 77.03 -4.48
C PRO A 509 18.25 78.13 -4.76
N VAL A 510 18.47 79.32 -4.21
CA VAL A 510 17.58 80.47 -4.35
C VAL A 510 17.53 80.95 -5.81
N VAL A 511 16.32 81.24 -6.31
CA VAL A 511 16.06 81.72 -7.68
C VAL A 511 15.25 83.02 -7.68
N ASN A 512 15.40 83.87 -8.70
CA ASN A 512 14.86 85.25 -8.72
C ASN A 512 13.43 85.39 -9.32
N ALA A 513 12.63 84.32 -9.33
CA ALA A 513 11.25 84.34 -9.84
C ALA A 513 10.41 83.19 -9.27
N PRO A 514 9.06 83.32 -9.17
CA PRO A 514 8.19 82.21 -8.81
C PRO A 514 8.29 81.14 -9.90
N SER A 515 8.78 79.98 -9.52
CA SER A 515 9.06 78.88 -10.44
C SER A 515 7.82 78.03 -10.71
N ALA A 516 7.07 78.38 -11.76
CA ALA A 516 6.12 77.47 -12.39
C ALA A 516 6.91 76.31 -13.05
N GLY A 517 6.53 75.06 -12.79
CA GLY A 517 7.16 73.87 -13.40
C GLY A 517 8.09 73.04 -12.49
N ALA A 518 8.19 73.35 -11.19
CA ALA A 518 8.85 72.46 -10.23
C ALA A 518 7.95 71.27 -9.88
N GLU A 519 8.43 70.04 -10.11
CA GLU A 519 7.61 68.83 -10.07
C GLU A 519 8.36 67.59 -9.55
N ILE A 520 7.63 66.62 -9.00
CA ILE A 520 8.08 65.24 -8.75
C ILE A 520 7.28 64.31 -9.66
N SER A 521 7.97 63.40 -10.36
CA SER A 521 7.44 62.46 -11.34
C SER A 521 8.22 61.13 -11.34
N ASN A 522 7.79 60.17 -12.15
CA ASN A 522 8.46 58.86 -12.32
C ASN A 522 8.74 58.15 -10.99
N VAL A 523 7.75 58.13 -10.10
CA VAL A 523 7.86 57.42 -8.81
C VAL A 523 7.80 55.92 -9.06
N LYS A 524 8.83 55.23 -8.58
CA LYS A 524 9.01 53.79 -8.70
C LYS A 524 9.31 53.20 -7.34
N VAL A 525 8.80 52.01 -7.06
CA VAL A 525 9.08 51.27 -5.83
C VAL A 525 9.59 49.89 -6.20
N GLN A 526 10.54 49.40 -5.43
CA GLN A 526 11.06 48.06 -5.52
C GLN A 526 11.24 47.48 -4.13
N ILE A 527 10.77 46.26 -3.86
CA ILE A 527 10.94 45.55 -2.57
C ILE A 527 11.36 44.11 -2.85
N THR A 528 12.64 43.78 -2.65
CA THR A 528 13.19 42.49 -3.07
C THR A 528 13.38 41.48 -1.93
N LYS A 529 13.47 41.93 -0.68
CA LYS A 529 13.65 41.04 0.49
C LYS A 529 12.91 41.54 1.71
N VAL A 530 12.04 40.68 2.24
CA VAL A 530 11.28 40.93 3.46
C VAL A 530 11.40 39.73 4.38
N LEU A 531 11.69 39.98 5.66
CA LEU A 531 11.76 38.97 6.71
C LEU A 531 10.69 39.26 7.76
N LEU A 532 10.05 38.20 8.26
CA LEU A 532 9.19 38.21 9.43
C LEU A 532 9.87 37.41 10.55
N ASN A 533 9.96 38.01 11.73
CA ASN A 533 10.51 37.37 12.92
C ASN A 533 9.77 37.78 14.20
N TYR A 534 10.07 37.07 15.28
CA TYR A 534 9.60 37.37 16.63
C TYR A 534 10.64 38.15 17.44
N GLY A 535 10.18 39.01 18.35
CA GLY A 535 11.06 39.71 19.30
C GLY A 535 11.91 40.86 18.72
N GLY A 536 11.97 40.99 17.38
CA GLY A 536 12.62 42.09 16.67
C GLY A 536 14.11 41.86 16.38
N ASP A 537 14.72 40.87 17.03
CA ASP A 537 16.09 40.43 16.75
C ASP A 537 16.11 39.35 15.66
N ILE A 538 16.92 39.57 14.62
CA ILE A 538 17.11 38.62 13.52
C ILE A 538 18.03 37.49 14.00
N THR A 539 17.42 36.38 14.44
CA THR A 539 18.11 35.17 14.88
C THR A 539 17.36 33.93 14.39
N ALA A 540 18.06 32.79 14.30
CA ALA A 540 17.49 31.54 13.82
C ALA A 540 16.23 31.10 14.59
N THR A 541 16.18 31.30 15.91
CA THR A 541 15.06 30.89 16.76
C THR A 541 13.84 31.79 16.65
N ASN A 542 14.00 32.97 16.05
CA ASN A 542 12.94 33.97 15.93
C ASN A 542 12.36 34.06 14.52
N PHE A 543 12.91 33.35 13.54
CA PHE A 543 12.43 33.37 12.16
C PHE A 543 11.01 32.83 12.06
N ALA A 544 10.16 33.53 11.31
CA ALA A 544 8.77 33.13 11.07
C ALA A 544 8.48 32.92 9.58
N ASP A 545 8.97 33.83 8.72
CA ASP A 545 8.75 33.77 7.27
C ASP A 545 9.74 34.69 6.52
N PHE A 546 9.95 34.43 5.23
CA PHE A 546 10.77 35.24 4.33
C PHE A 546 10.17 35.30 2.92
N SER A 547 10.15 36.49 2.33
CA SER A 547 9.55 36.70 1.01
C SER A 547 10.40 37.58 0.11
N LYS A 548 10.22 37.39 -1.21
CA LYS A 548 10.85 38.17 -2.27
C LYS A 548 9.78 38.82 -3.17
N PRO A 549 9.10 39.90 -2.74
CA PRO A 549 7.87 40.38 -3.37
C PRO A 549 7.99 40.91 -4.81
N ASP A 550 9.18 41.32 -5.26
CA ASP A 550 9.35 41.88 -6.61
C ASP A 550 9.78 40.86 -7.66
N ALA A 551 9.06 40.85 -8.79
CA ALA A 551 9.39 40.10 -10.00
C ALA A 551 10.80 40.45 -10.50
N MET A 552 11.75 39.52 -10.34
CA MET A 552 13.17 39.66 -10.71
C MET A 552 13.87 40.95 -10.24
N GLY A 553 13.38 41.60 -9.18
CA GLY A 553 13.90 42.90 -8.77
C GLY A 553 13.64 43.99 -9.81
N GLU A 554 12.53 43.94 -10.53
CA GLU A 554 12.10 45.08 -11.33
C GLU A 554 11.46 46.16 -10.46
N TYR A 555 11.23 47.34 -11.03
CA TYR A 555 10.53 48.41 -10.34
C TYR A 555 9.04 48.39 -10.69
N SER A 556 8.19 48.39 -9.67
CA SER A 556 6.78 48.75 -9.83
C SER A 556 6.64 50.25 -10.06
N LEU A 557 5.86 50.64 -11.08
CA LEU A 557 5.84 52.01 -11.61
C LEU A 557 4.41 52.51 -11.78
N ILE A 558 4.15 53.75 -11.37
CA ILE A 558 2.90 54.46 -11.68
C ILE A 558 3.03 55.12 -13.05
N ASP A 559 2.00 54.98 -13.89
CA ASP A 559 1.96 55.54 -15.24
C ASP A 559 2.38 57.03 -15.22
N PRO A 560 3.50 57.39 -15.88
CA PRO A 560 4.09 58.72 -15.82
C PRO A 560 3.24 59.79 -16.52
N THR A 561 2.20 59.40 -17.26
CA THR A 561 1.32 60.31 -18.00
C THR A 561 0.19 60.91 -17.16
N THR A 562 -0.03 60.43 -15.93
CA THR A 562 -1.32 60.65 -15.25
C THR A 562 -1.39 61.87 -14.32
N THR A 563 -0.31 62.38 -13.73
CA THR A 563 -0.12 63.80 -13.27
C THR A 563 1.09 63.94 -12.31
N PRO A 564 2.02 64.89 -12.55
CA PRO A 564 3.15 65.16 -11.65
C PRO A 564 2.75 65.94 -10.40
N CYS A 565 3.48 65.74 -9.28
CA CYS A 565 3.30 66.53 -8.06
C CYS A 565 4.09 67.84 -8.19
N GLY A 566 3.43 68.97 -8.46
CA GLY A 566 4.14 70.24 -8.69
C GLY A 566 3.41 71.53 -8.40
N ILE A 567 4.15 72.64 -8.52
CA ILE A 567 3.68 73.99 -8.23
C ILE A 567 2.83 74.52 -9.38
N GLY A 568 1.54 74.75 -9.13
CA GLY A 568 0.58 75.26 -10.13
C GLY A 568 -0.21 74.18 -10.87
N ALA A 569 -0.02 72.90 -10.54
CA ALA A 569 -0.96 71.84 -10.92
C ALA A 569 -2.32 72.09 -10.26
N ALA A 570 -3.43 71.68 -10.93
CA ALA A 570 -4.81 71.92 -10.48
C ALA A 570 -5.16 71.40 -9.06
N PHE A 571 -4.24 70.69 -8.40
CA PHE A 571 -4.44 69.94 -7.17
C PHE A 571 -3.27 70.03 -6.16
N ALA A 572 -2.44 71.09 -6.19
CA ALA A 572 -1.48 71.34 -5.09
C ALA A 572 -2.23 71.52 -3.76
N PRO A 573 -1.83 70.86 -2.64
CA PRO A 573 -0.42 70.70 -2.28
C PRO A 573 0.11 69.32 -1.83
N ALA A 574 -0.61 68.19 -1.87
CA ALA A 574 0.05 66.90 -1.62
C ALA A 574 -0.68 65.69 -2.24
N PHE A 575 0.10 64.84 -2.92
CA PHE A 575 -0.34 63.61 -3.57
C PHE A 575 0.31 62.41 -2.87
N ALA A 576 -0.41 61.31 -2.76
CA ALA A 576 0.13 60.03 -2.31
C ALA A 576 -0.05 58.97 -3.40
N TYR A 577 1.06 58.32 -3.74
CA TYR A 577 1.14 57.14 -4.59
C TYR A 577 1.09 55.90 -3.71
N PHE A 578 0.38 54.87 -4.13
CA PHE A 578 0.26 53.61 -3.40
C PHE A 578 0.72 52.46 -4.27
N PHE A 579 1.47 51.54 -3.66
CA PHE A 579 1.94 50.30 -4.23
C PHE A 579 1.60 49.17 -3.25
N SER A 580 1.01 48.08 -3.73
CA SER A 580 0.64 46.92 -2.91
C SER A 580 1.08 45.63 -3.60
N TYR A 581 2.04 44.94 -2.98
CA TYR A 581 2.49 43.60 -3.38
C TYR A 581 1.67 42.57 -2.62
N GLN A 582 1.01 41.65 -3.32
CA GLN A 582 0.13 40.65 -2.71
C GLN A 582 0.62 39.25 -3.06
N ALA A 583 0.78 38.40 -2.04
CA ALA A 583 1.10 36.99 -2.24
C ALA A 583 -0.07 36.26 -2.92
N LEU A 584 0.24 35.36 -3.85
CA LEU A 584 -0.77 34.52 -4.51
C LEU A 584 -1.23 33.40 -3.58
N ASP A 585 -0.29 32.67 -2.97
CA ASP A 585 -0.55 31.69 -1.90
C ASP A 585 0.39 32.02 -0.73
N PRO A 586 -0.10 32.35 0.46
CA PRO A 586 0.76 32.74 1.58
C PRO A 586 1.74 31.65 2.03
N ARG A 587 1.45 30.37 1.74
CA ARG A 587 2.31 29.21 2.04
C ARG A 587 3.41 29.00 0.98
N GLN A 588 3.33 29.75 -0.11
CA GLN A 588 4.27 29.74 -1.22
C GLN A 588 4.51 31.19 -1.59
N ASN A 589 5.21 31.93 -0.73
CA ASN A 589 5.46 33.37 -0.88
C ASN A 589 6.98 33.69 -0.89
N LEU A 590 7.84 32.67 -0.98
CA LEU A 590 9.28 32.83 -0.90
C LEU A 590 9.85 33.53 -2.14
N ASN A 591 9.40 33.14 -3.34
CA ASN A 591 10.01 33.53 -4.59
C ASN A 591 9.26 34.67 -5.26
N ASN A 592 9.94 35.39 -6.14
CA ASN A 592 9.36 36.51 -6.88
C ASN A 592 8.15 36.16 -7.76
N GLY A 593 8.13 34.96 -8.37
CA GLY A 593 7.00 34.48 -9.16
C GLY A 593 5.76 34.11 -8.33
N ASP A 594 5.90 34.10 -7.00
CA ASP A 594 4.81 33.81 -6.06
C ASP A 594 3.97 35.05 -5.72
N TRP A 595 4.43 36.22 -6.14
CA TRP A 595 3.80 37.52 -5.89
C TRP A 595 3.23 38.10 -7.17
N ALA A 596 2.07 38.75 -7.06
CA ALA A 596 1.59 39.58 -8.15
C ALA A 596 2.45 40.85 -8.26
N GLN A 597 2.62 41.37 -9.48
CA GLN A 597 3.17 42.72 -9.67
C GLN A 597 2.37 43.73 -8.85
N ALA A 598 3.05 44.72 -8.24
CA ALA A 598 2.38 45.62 -7.32
C ALA A 598 1.22 46.34 -7.99
N LYS A 599 0.05 46.28 -7.35
CA LYS A 599 -1.09 47.13 -7.73
C LYS A 599 -0.74 48.56 -7.39
N THR A 600 -1.03 49.49 -8.30
CA THR A 600 -0.67 50.90 -8.14
C THR A 600 -1.89 51.82 -8.15
N GLY A 601 -1.90 52.86 -7.30
CA GLY A 601 -2.97 53.86 -7.25
C GLY A 601 -2.48 55.24 -6.79
N TYR A 602 -3.34 56.27 -6.88
CA TYR A 602 -3.03 57.63 -6.45
C TYR A 602 -4.23 58.33 -5.79
N ALA A 603 -3.99 59.17 -4.76
CA ALA A 603 -5.02 59.95 -4.07
C ALA A 603 -4.53 61.32 -3.58
N ALA A 604 -5.46 62.27 -3.41
CA ALA A 604 -5.21 63.60 -2.83
C ALA A 604 -5.11 63.55 -1.29
N SER A 605 -4.12 64.23 -0.70
CA SER A 605 -3.70 64.03 0.69
C SER A 605 -4.56 64.68 1.79
N THR A 606 -5.78 65.15 1.51
CA THR A 606 -6.57 65.94 2.48
C THR A 606 -7.31 65.02 3.47
N GLY A 607 -6.56 64.38 4.38
CA GLY A 607 -7.10 63.61 5.51
C GLY A 607 -6.17 62.46 5.93
N LEU A 608 -6.07 62.21 7.24
CA LEU A 608 -5.57 60.94 7.80
C LEU A 608 -6.28 59.76 7.10
N PRO A 609 -5.63 58.58 6.93
CA PRO A 609 -6.07 57.58 5.97
C PRO A 609 -7.49 57.13 6.29
N VAL A 610 -8.46 57.64 5.52
CA VAL A 610 -9.61 56.81 5.22
C VAL A 610 -9.01 55.70 4.38
N GLU A 611 -9.15 54.50 4.90
CA GLU A 611 -9.05 53.21 4.23
C GLU A 611 -9.84 53.28 2.92
N TYR A 612 -9.29 53.97 1.91
CA TYR A 612 -9.98 54.28 0.65
C TYR A 612 -9.28 53.52 -0.46
N ASP A 613 -9.78 52.30 -0.63
CA ASP A 613 -10.47 51.86 -1.85
C ASP A 613 -10.68 52.98 -2.89
N VAL A 614 -10.27 52.75 -4.14
CA VAL A 614 -11.07 53.01 -5.36
C VAL A 614 -10.13 52.82 -6.55
N VAL A 615 -10.30 51.68 -7.25
CA VAL A 615 -11.06 51.65 -8.51
C VAL A 615 -11.78 50.30 -8.63
N GLY A 616 -13.08 50.29 -8.34
CA GLY A 616 -14.04 49.45 -9.08
C GLY A 616 -14.50 48.12 -8.50
N THR A 617 -13.87 47.53 -7.48
CA THR A 617 -14.48 46.43 -6.69
C THR A 617 -13.93 46.48 -5.27
N SER A 618 -14.79 46.33 -4.26
CA SER A 618 -14.55 46.49 -2.83
C SER A 618 -13.60 45.45 -2.18
N ALA A 619 -12.66 44.87 -2.95
CA ALA A 619 -11.78 43.78 -2.53
C ALA A 619 -10.28 44.10 -2.73
N ALA A 620 -9.92 45.32 -3.15
CA ALA A 620 -8.54 45.67 -3.54
C ALA A 620 -7.97 46.92 -2.83
N ALA A 621 -8.47 47.24 -1.63
CA ALA A 621 -7.93 48.30 -0.79
C ALA A 621 -6.78 47.75 0.09
N VAL A 622 -5.82 48.60 0.47
CA VAL A 622 -4.79 48.27 1.47
C VAL A 622 -5.49 47.86 2.78
N GLY A 623 -5.27 46.63 3.23
CA GLY A 623 -5.96 46.02 4.39
C GLY A 623 -7.27 45.31 4.07
N GLY A 624 -7.66 45.23 2.80
CA GLY A 624 -8.72 44.35 2.30
C GLY A 624 -8.20 42.94 2.02
N VAL A 625 -9.08 41.94 1.99
CA VAL A 625 -8.70 40.55 1.68
C VAL A 625 -8.07 40.49 0.28
N ASN A 626 -6.85 40.00 0.17
CA ASN A 626 -6.17 39.84 -1.12
C ASN A 626 -7.06 39.12 -2.14
N THR A 627 -7.23 39.72 -3.32
CA THR A 627 -7.97 39.10 -4.42
C THR A 627 -7.29 37.84 -4.97
N GLY A 628 -6.01 37.63 -4.64
CA GLY A 628 -5.22 36.46 -5.05
C GLY A 628 -5.35 35.23 -4.14
N ILE A 629 -5.79 35.40 -2.88
CA ILE A 629 -5.88 34.30 -1.88
C ILE A 629 -7.20 33.53 -1.99
N VAL A 630 -8.17 34.09 -2.68
CA VAL A 630 -9.43 33.41 -2.99
C VAL A 630 -9.35 32.79 -4.38
N PRO A 631 -9.41 31.45 -4.52
CA PRO A 631 -10.03 30.88 -5.70
C PRO A 631 -11.50 31.33 -5.60
N PHE A 632 -11.83 32.41 -6.32
CA PHE A 632 -13.12 33.08 -6.23
C PHE A 632 -14.28 32.05 -6.31
N VAL A 633 -15.41 32.28 -5.62
CA VAL A 633 -16.63 31.49 -5.84
C VAL A 633 -17.09 31.74 -7.28
N GLY A 634 -16.73 30.82 -8.19
CA GLY A 634 -16.88 30.99 -9.65
C GLY A 634 -15.57 31.07 -10.43
N CYS A 635 -14.40 30.95 -9.79
CA CYS A 635 -13.16 30.56 -10.45
C CYS A 635 -13.40 29.21 -11.13
N PRO A 636 -13.07 29.04 -12.42
CA PRO A 636 -13.06 27.71 -13.01
C PRO A 636 -12.19 26.82 -12.13
N ILE A 637 -12.66 25.62 -11.82
CA ILE A 637 -11.93 24.54 -11.14
C ILE A 637 -10.50 24.32 -11.73
N ALA A 638 -10.20 24.90 -12.89
CA ALA A 638 -8.92 24.86 -13.57
C ALA A 638 -7.73 25.59 -12.87
N ASP A 639 -7.96 26.57 -11.98
CA ASP A 639 -6.84 27.30 -11.30
C ASP A 639 -6.55 26.84 -9.86
N ASP A 640 -7.35 25.90 -9.32
CA ASP A 640 -7.11 25.20 -8.05
C ASP A 640 -6.88 23.70 -8.35
N PRO A 641 -5.62 23.26 -8.45
CA PRO A 641 -5.29 21.87 -8.75
C PRO A 641 -5.72 20.90 -7.64
N ASP A 642 -5.87 21.37 -6.39
CA ASP A 642 -6.31 20.54 -5.25
C ASP A 642 -7.84 20.37 -5.24
N GLY A 643 -8.60 21.36 -5.73
CA GLY A 643 -10.07 21.35 -5.83
C GLY A 643 -10.81 21.29 -4.49
N ASP A 644 -10.10 21.47 -3.37
CA ASP A 644 -10.61 21.30 -2.00
C ASP A 644 -10.45 22.60 -1.21
N ILE A 645 -11.37 23.52 -1.50
CA ILE A 645 -11.48 24.83 -0.87
C ILE A 645 -12.31 24.69 0.42
N ARG A 646 -11.67 24.68 1.59
CA ARG A 646 -12.41 24.64 2.86
C ARG A 646 -13.08 25.98 3.15
N LEU A 647 -14.40 26.02 3.15
CA LEU A 647 -15.16 27.16 3.69
C LEU A 647 -14.90 27.30 5.19
N ALA A 648 -14.18 28.35 5.60
CA ALA A 648 -14.10 28.77 6.99
C ALA A 648 -15.52 29.03 7.51
N ALA A 649 -15.75 28.73 8.79
CA ALA A 649 -17.01 29.03 9.47
C ALA A 649 -17.46 30.47 9.19
N ALA A 650 -18.76 30.67 8.95
CA ALA A 650 -19.34 31.96 8.59
C ALA A 650 -18.82 33.10 9.48
N GLY A 651 -18.20 34.12 8.87
CA GLY A 651 -17.65 35.29 9.56
C GLY A 651 -16.13 35.32 9.79
N ARG A 652 -15.36 34.39 9.20
CA ARG A 652 -13.89 34.38 9.27
C ARG A 652 -13.26 34.70 7.90
N THR A 653 -12.19 35.49 7.88
CA THR A 653 -11.39 35.83 6.69
C THR A 653 -9.94 35.36 6.89
N PRO A 654 -9.34 34.60 5.94
CA PRO A 654 -9.95 34.16 4.69
C PRO A 654 -11.02 33.11 4.92
N THR A 655 -12.06 33.18 4.11
CA THR A 655 -13.13 32.18 4.10
C THR A 655 -12.69 30.87 3.50
N THR A 656 -11.49 30.77 2.89
CA THR A 656 -11.07 29.61 2.11
C THR A 656 -9.55 29.50 1.99
N LEU A 657 -8.97 28.38 2.42
CA LEU A 657 -7.58 27.99 2.19
C LEU A 657 -7.54 26.48 1.89
N SER A 658 -6.58 26.01 1.08
CA SER A 658 -6.46 24.59 0.67
C SER A 658 -6.29 23.65 1.88
N THR A 659 -6.39 22.34 1.66
CA THR A 659 -6.34 21.26 2.66
C THR A 659 -5.12 21.24 3.58
N ALA A 660 -4.10 22.08 3.36
CA ALA A 660 -2.89 22.08 4.17
C ALA A 660 -3.19 22.33 5.65
N TYR A 661 -2.87 21.30 6.41
CA TYR A 661 -2.84 21.24 7.86
C TYR A 661 -1.37 21.05 8.26
N ILE A 662 -0.97 21.57 9.41
CA ILE A 662 0.35 21.29 9.99
C ILE A 662 0.12 20.70 11.36
N ARG A 663 0.66 19.50 11.57
CA ARG A 663 0.56 18.79 12.83
C ARG A 663 1.53 19.35 13.86
N ASN A 664 2.79 19.55 13.46
CA ASN A 664 3.89 19.86 14.38
C ASN A 664 4.02 18.75 15.46
N ALA A 665 3.95 17.51 14.97
CA ALA A 665 4.23 16.25 15.65
C ALA A 665 4.35 15.11 14.61
N PRO A 666 4.87 13.92 14.96
CA PRO A 666 5.04 12.81 14.04
C PRO A 666 3.73 12.40 13.36
N MET A 667 3.81 11.99 12.10
CA MET A 667 2.63 11.53 11.35
C MET A 667 1.99 10.33 12.06
N LYS A 668 0.66 10.39 12.20
CA LYS A 668 -0.17 9.28 12.71
C LYS A 668 -0.64 8.39 11.57
N SER A 669 -0.72 8.90 10.34
CA SER A 669 -1.26 8.16 9.20
C SER A 669 -0.66 8.58 7.85
N PRO A 670 -0.50 7.68 6.86
CA PRO A 670 0.05 8.04 5.55
C PRO A 670 -0.77 9.05 4.74
N TRP A 671 -2.08 9.17 4.98
CA TRP A 671 -2.89 10.13 4.21
C TRP A 671 -2.55 11.58 4.54
N GLU A 672 -1.84 11.81 5.65
CA GLU A 672 -1.33 13.13 6.03
C GLU A 672 -0.33 13.71 5.02
N LEU A 673 0.29 12.87 4.20
CA LEU A 673 1.09 13.31 3.07
C LEU A 673 0.28 14.22 2.13
N GLY A 674 -1.02 13.98 1.99
CA GLY A 674 -1.93 14.80 1.17
C GLY A 674 -2.10 16.24 1.65
N PHE A 675 -1.57 16.61 2.82
CA PHE A 675 -1.54 17.98 3.35
C PHE A 675 -0.25 18.74 3.08
N ILE A 676 0.80 18.02 2.69
CA ILE A 676 2.13 18.61 2.50
C ILE A 676 2.12 19.46 1.23
N HIS A 677 2.53 20.72 1.36
CA HIS A 677 2.60 21.65 0.24
C HIS A 677 3.72 21.25 -0.74
N ARG A 678 3.44 21.26 -2.06
CA ARG A 678 4.32 20.74 -3.13
C ARG A 678 5.28 21.79 -3.72
N GLY A 679 5.40 22.94 -3.07
CA GLY A 679 6.27 24.02 -3.54
C GLY A 679 5.76 24.70 -4.82
N ALA A 680 4.45 24.80 -5.01
CA ALA A 680 3.81 25.64 -6.03
C ALA A 680 2.44 26.06 -5.53
N LYS A 681 1.94 27.19 -6.03
CA LYS A 681 0.66 27.78 -5.60
C LYS A 681 -0.45 26.72 -5.55
N TRP A 682 -1.13 26.60 -4.42
CA TRP A 682 -2.31 25.74 -4.26
C TRP A 682 -2.09 24.24 -4.58
N GLU A 683 -0.85 23.76 -4.59
CA GLU A 683 -0.55 22.34 -4.80
C GLU A 683 -0.14 21.70 -3.47
N THR A 684 -0.87 20.66 -3.05
CA THR A 684 -0.41 19.69 -2.04
C THR A 684 0.09 18.41 -2.72
N LEU A 685 0.68 17.45 -2.00
CA LEU A 685 1.03 16.17 -2.64
C LEU A 685 -0.24 15.46 -3.15
N ASN A 686 -0.22 15.05 -4.42
CA ASN A 686 -1.34 14.38 -5.09
C ASN A 686 -1.28 12.86 -4.91
N ILE A 687 -1.58 12.38 -3.70
CA ILE A 687 -1.46 10.95 -3.35
C ILE A 687 -2.66 10.08 -3.78
N HIS A 688 -3.70 10.68 -4.36
CA HIS A 688 -4.81 9.95 -4.98
C HIS A 688 -4.63 9.74 -6.49
N THR A 689 -3.53 10.21 -7.07
CA THR A 689 -3.20 9.94 -8.47
C THR A 689 -1.84 9.25 -8.52
N TYR A 690 -1.78 8.10 -9.20
CA TYR A 690 -0.54 7.37 -9.44
C TYR A 690 0.06 7.79 -10.77
N ASN A 691 1.33 8.17 -10.77
CA ASN A 691 2.05 8.53 -11.98
C ASN A 691 2.36 7.26 -12.76
N SER A 692 1.64 7.09 -13.87
CA SER A 692 1.85 5.97 -14.79
C SER A 692 3.21 6.04 -15.45
N ASP A 693 3.76 7.21 -15.77
CA ASP A 693 5.01 7.37 -16.53
C ASP A 693 6.26 6.79 -15.82
N ASP A 694 6.13 6.36 -14.56
CA ASP A 694 6.99 5.35 -13.91
C ASP A 694 7.19 4.10 -14.78
N ASP A 695 6.27 3.83 -15.70
CA ASP A 695 6.19 2.70 -16.61
C ASP A 695 6.78 2.98 -18.02
N ASN A 696 7.54 4.06 -18.24
CA ASN A 696 8.29 4.31 -19.48
C ASN A 696 7.41 4.63 -20.72
N ASN A 697 6.82 5.84 -20.74
CA ASN A 697 6.14 6.56 -21.84
C ASN A 697 4.59 6.60 -21.83
N GLY A 698 3.94 6.13 -20.76
CA GLY A 698 2.48 6.23 -20.60
C GLY A 698 1.70 5.23 -21.47
N VAL A 699 2.40 4.29 -22.11
CA VAL A 699 1.80 3.09 -22.73
C VAL A 699 1.77 2.01 -21.67
N ILE A 700 0.58 1.61 -21.24
CA ILE A 700 0.39 0.49 -20.32
C ILE A 700 0.86 -0.81 -21.01
N ALA A 701 2.13 -1.20 -20.85
CA ALA A 701 2.58 -2.52 -21.29
C ALA A 701 2.47 -3.52 -20.14
N ALA A 702 1.99 -4.73 -20.44
CA ALA A 702 1.93 -5.84 -19.48
C ALA A 702 3.32 -6.30 -18.95
N ALA A 703 4.40 -5.71 -19.48
CA ALA A 703 5.79 -6.06 -19.24
C ALA A 703 6.59 -4.89 -18.62
N GLU A 704 5.96 -4.07 -17.77
CA GLU A 704 6.62 -2.95 -17.08
C GLU A 704 6.63 -3.17 -15.56
N HIS A 705 7.74 -2.77 -14.93
CA HIS A 705 8.33 -3.45 -13.79
C HIS A 705 8.81 -2.49 -12.71
N GLY A 706 8.43 -2.77 -11.45
CA GLY A 706 8.99 -2.09 -10.27
C GLY A 706 8.85 -0.57 -10.30
N VAL A 707 9.55 0.12 -9.39
CA VAL A 707 9.86 1.54 -9.56
C VAL A 707 11.18 1.60 -10.35
N LEU A 708 11.23 2.34 -11.47
CA LEU A 708 12.49 2.48 -12.20
C LEU A 708 13.53 3.21 -11.33
N ASN A 709 14.80 2.83 -11.44
CA ASN A 709 15.88 3.45 -10.65
C ASN A 709 15.95 4.99 -10.79
N THR A 710 15.63 5.52 -11.97
CA THR A 710 15.65 6.95 -12.28
C THR A 710 14.30 7.65 -12.10
N PHE A 711 13.23 6.90 -11.80
CA PHE A 711 11.91 7.49 -11.65
C PHE A 711 11.79 8.29 -10.36
N GLY A 712 11.07 9.40 -10.43
CA GLY A 712 10.82 10.26 -9.29
C GLY A 712 9.69 11.25 -9.55
N ILE A 713 9.61 12.25 -8.69
CA ILE A 713 8.57 13.28 -8.74
C ILE A 713 8.53 14.01 -10.10
N GLY A 714 7.32 14.17 -10.64
CA GLY A 714 7.04 14.71 -11.98
C GLY A 714 6.10 15.93 -11.97
N GLU A 715 5.28 16.09 -13.02
CA GLU A 715 4.21 17.09 -13.07
C GLU A 715 3.13 16.80 -12.01
N TYR A 716 2.40 17.82 -11.56
CA TYR A 716 1.34 17.63 -10.56
C TYR A 716 0.19 16.74 -11.07
N THR A 717 -0.12 16.84 -12.37
CA THR A 717 -1.19 16.08 -13.03
C THR A 717 -0.89 14.59 -13.13
N ASP A 718 0.38 14.21 -13.12
CA ASP A 718 0.78 12.81 -13.20
C ASP A 718 0.53 12.11 -11.86
N GLY A 719 0.60 12.87 -10.77
CA GLY A 719 0.35 12.37 -9.41
C GLY A 719 1.62 12.02 -8.65
N ASP A 720 1.45 11.86 -7.33
CA ASP A 720 2.52 11.65 -6.37
C ASP A 720 2.36 10.33 -5.58
N ALA A 721 1.35 9.50 -5.88
CA ALA A 721 1.04 8.30 -5.11
C ALA A 721 2.16 7.26 -5.09
N ASN A 722 3.12 7.30 -6.02
CA ASN A 722 4.30 6.42 -6.04
C ASN A 722 5.11 6.51 -4.73
N ILE A 723 5.08 7.66 -4.02
CA ILE A 723 5.71 7.81 -2.70
C ILE A 723 5.16 6.80 -1.67
N LEU A 724 3.91 6.38 -1.79
CA LEU A 724 3.23 5.53 -0.81
C LEU A 724 3.82 4.11 -0.74
N ASP A 725 4.52 3.66 -1.77
CA ASP A 725 5.26 2.39 -1.71
C ASP A 725 6.55 2.51 -0.89
N GLN A 726 7.12 3.71 -0.82
CA GLN A 726 8.44 3.97 -0.22
C GLN A 726 8.38 4.40 1.25
N VAL A 727 7.20 4.58 1.85
CA VAL A 727 7.03 5.11 3.22
C VAL A 727 6.32 4.15 4.17
N LYS A 728 6.49 4.30 5.49
CA LYS A 728 5.80 3.54 6.56
C LYS A 728 5.55 4.42 7.79
N ILE A 729 4.74 3.94 8.74
CA ILE A 729 4.37 4.65 10.00
C ILE A 729 4.83 3.86 11.24
N THR A 730 5.64 2.81 11.06
CA THR A 730 6.14 1.95 12.14
C THR A 730 7.66 1.86 12.09
N ASN A 731 8.28 1.61 13.24
CA ASN A 731 9.72 1.43 13.35
C ASN A 731 10.15 0.01 12.93
N GLU A 732 9.21 -0.92 12.83
CA GLU A 732 9.44 -2.32 12.49
C GLU A 732 10.09 -2.48 11.11
N THR A 733 11.11 -3.34 10.99
CA THR A 733 11.69 -3.74 9.70
C THR A 733 10.81 -4.77 8.99
N GLU A 734 9.97 -5.50 9.73
CA GLU A 734 9.08 -6.53 9.22
C GLU A 734 7.80 -6.60 10.08
N VAL A 735 6.63 -6.79 9.44
CA VAL A 735 5.33 -6.82 10.12
C VAL A 735 4.49 -8.04 9.72
N TYR A 736 3.54 -8.45 10.56
CA TYR A 736 2.62 -9.54 10.23
C TYR A 736 1.32 -9.04 9.59
N GLY A 737 0.70 -9.89 8.78
CA GLY A 737 -0.72 -9.77 8.44
C GLY A 737 -1.08 -8.75 7.36
N LYS A 738 -0.13 -8.29 6.54
CA LYS A 738 -0.47 -7.45 5.39
C LYS A 738 -1.39 -8.18 4.42
N VAL A 739 -2.39 -7.49 3.89
CA VAL A 739 -3.32 -8.02 2.89
C VAL A 739 -2.69 -7.95 1.52
N ASN A 740 -2.64 -9.08 0.82
CA ASN A 740 -2.16 -9.11 -0.54
C ASN A 740 -3.27 -8.70 -1.52
N VAL A 741 -3.19 -7.47 -2.04
CA VAL A 741 -4.22 -6.92 -2.95
C VAL A 741 -4.17 -7.54 -4.35
N GLN A 742 -3.05 -8.18 -4.72
CA GLN A 742 -2.92 -8.88 -5.99
C GLN A 742 -3.57 -10.27 -5.95
N ALA A 743 -3.44 -10.99 -4.84
CA ALA A 743 -3.80 -12.42 -4.77
C ALA A 743 -5.16 -12.74 -4.12
N ALA A 744 -5.85 -11.75 -3.54
CA ALA A 744 -7.11 -11.98 -2.81
C ALA A 744 -8.25 -12.45 -3.72
N ARG A 745 -8.87 -13.60 -3.44
CA ARG A 745 -9.84 -14.25 -4.34
C ARG A 745 -11.29 -14.02 -3.91
N ASN A 746 -12.22 -14.26 -4.83
CA ASN A 746 -13.65 -14.32 -4.54
C ASN A 746 -13.94 -15.57 -3.70
N ASP A 747 -14.97 -15.49 -2.85
CA ASP A 747 -15.54 -16.66 -2.19
C ASP A 747 -16.78 -17.12 -2.97
N PRO A 748 -16.94 -18.43 -3.22
CA PRO A 748 -18.17 -18.93 -3.83
C PRO A 748 -19.33 -18.68 -2.87
N GLY A 749 -20.52 -18.46 -3.44
CA GLY A 749 -21.74 -18.16 -2.71
C GLY A 749 -22.18 -19.24 -1.71
N VAL A 750 -23.40 -19.12 -1.21
CA VAL A 750 -23.94 -20.00 -0.14
C VAL A 750 -24.03 -21.47 -0.59
N ASP A 751 -24.06 -21.73 -1.89
CA ASP A 751 -24.07 -23.06 -2.50
C ASP A 751 -22.68 -23.70 -2.64
N GLY A 752 -21.60 -22.94 -2.36
CA GLY A 752 -20.22 -23.41 -2.42
C GLY A 752 -19.67 -23.62 -3.84
N VAL A 753 -20.41 -23.19 -4.87
CA VAL A 753 -20.03 -23.31 -6.29
C VAL A 753 -19.60 -21.93 -6.79
N MET A 754 -18.50 -21.86 -7.55
CA MET A 754 -18.04 -20.60 -8.16
C MET A 754 -18.86 -20.25 -9.41
N GLY A 755 -19.17 -18.96 -9.61
CA GLY A 755 -19.72 -18.45 -10.88
C GLY A 755 -21.25 -18.47 -10.98
N THR A 756 -21.94 -18.68 -9.86
CA THR A 756 -23.41 -18.75 -9.76
C THR A 756 -24.09 -17.38 -9.62
N GLY A 757 -23.31 -16.30 -9.63
CA GLY A 757 -23.81 -14.93 -9.56
C GLY A 757 -24.15 -14.44 -8.14
N ASP A 758 -23.99 -15.30 -7.13
CA ASP A 758 -24.06 -15.01 -5.69
C ASP A 758 -22.69 -15.09 -5.00
N ASP A 759 -21.60 -15.18 -5.76
CA ASP A 759 -20.22 -15.12 -5.27
C ASP A 759 -20.00 -13.83 -4.45
N ASP A 760 -19.32 -13.94 -3.29
CA ASP A 760 -18.88 -12.76 -2.54
C ASP A 760 -17.53 -12.28 -3.11
N PRO A 761 -17.46 -11.11 -3.75
CA PRO A 761 -16.23 -10.61 -4.33
C PRO A 761 -15.25 -10.22 -3.23
N SER A 762 -14.28 -11.11 -3.00
CA SER A 762 -13.16 -11.03 -2.07
C SER A 762 -13.47 -10.41 -0.70
N PRO A 763 -14.08 -11.17 0.22
CA PRO A 763 -14.44 -10.67 1.55
C PRO A 763 -13.22 -10.14 2.33
N VAL A 764 -12.02 -10.68 2.10
CA VAL A 764 -10.77 -10.15 2.67
C VAL A 764 -10.47 -8.73 2.18
N LEU A 765 -10.59 -8.45 0.88
CA LEU A 765 -10.45 -7.07 0.38
C LEU A 765 -11.57 -6.18 0.89
N ARG A 766 -12.80 -6.70 0.96
CA ARG A 766 -13.92 -5.94 1.52
C ARG A 766 -13.71 -5.59 2.99
N ALA A 767 -13.07 -6.47 3.78
CA ALA A 767 -12.68 -6.17 5.15
C ALA A 767 -11.55 -5.13 5.25
N LEU A 768 -10.66 -5.08 4.25
CA LEU A 768 -9.60 -4.07 4.16
C LEU A 768 -10.20 -2.65 3.98
N PHE A 769 -11.15 -2.48 3.06
CA PHE A 769 -11.74 -1.17 2.70
C PHE A 769 -13.04 -0.82 3.44
N GLY A 770 -13.77 -1.82 3.94
CA GLY A 770 -15.08 -1.65 4.56
C GLY A 770 -14.99 -0.93 5.90
N TYR A 771 -15.94 -0.01 6.13
CA TYR A 771 -16.02 0.80 7.35
C TYR A 771 -14.83 1.70 7.62
N VAL A 772 -13.99 1.95 6.62
CA VAL A 772 -13.04 3.06 6.67
C VAL A 772 -13.86 4.35 6.79
N ARG A 773 -13.68 5.09 7.87
CA ARG A 773 -14.28 6.43 8.02
C ARG A 773 -13.53 7.41 7.13
N VAL A 774 -14.27 8.22 6.38
CA VAL A 774 -13.75 9.31 5.55
C VAL A 774 -14.44 10.63 5.88
N GLY A 775 -13.77 11.74 5.59
CA GLY A 775 -14.25 13.07 5.94
C GLY A 775 -13.90 13.46 7.37
N ALA A 776 -12.74 13.02 7.87
CA ALA A 776 -12.24 13.48 9.16
C ALA A 776 -12.24 15.01 9.22
N ILE A 777 -12.85 15.58 10.27
CA ILE A 777 -12.87 17.02 10.49
C ILE A 777 -11.47 17.41 10.94
N LEU A 778 -10.64 17.94 10.03
CA LEU A 778 -9.33 18.43 10.45
C LEU A 778 -9.50 19.38 11.63
N PRO A 779 -8.73 19.21 12.71
CA PRO A 779 -8.83 20.02 13.89
C PRO A 779 -8.56 21.45 13.48
N ASN A 780 -9.14 22.37 14.23
CA ASN A 780 -8.79 23.78 14.11
C ASN A 780 -7.27 23.87 14.26
N ASN A 781 -6.58 24.20 13.16
CA ASN A 781 -5.13 24.24 13.04
C ASN A 781 -4.43 24.73 14.34
N GLY A 782 -3.96 23.79 15.18
CA GLY A 782 -3.15 24.07 16.36
C GLY A 782 -3.77 23.93 17.77
N THR A 783 -4.81 23.10 18.00
CA THR A 783 -5.29 22.78 19.37
C THR A 783 -4.68 21.51 19.99
N ASP A 784 -3.47 21.13 19.62
CA ASP A 784 -2.83 19.92 20.14
C ASP A 784 -2.23 20.22 21.53
N GLY A 785 -2.86 19.74 22.60
CA GLY A 785 -2.19 19.57 23.90
C GLY A 785 -2.77 20.23 25.17
N ALA A 786 -3.94 20.88 25.14
CA ALA A 786 -4.59 21.28 26.40
C ALA A 786 -5.36 20.09 26.99
N GLY A 787 -4.79 19.48 28.04
CA GLY A 787 -5.22 18.20 28.60
C GLY A 787 -6.74 18.01 28.75
N GLY A 788 -7.24 16.90 28.22
CA GLY A 788 -8.47 16.26 28.69
C GLY A 788 -9.52 15.90 27.64
N THR A 789 -9.66 16.62 26.52
CA THR A 789 -10.83 16.43 25.62
C THR A 789 -10.64 16.85 24.14
N ALA A 790 -9.42 16.83 23.56
CA ALA A 790 -9.17 17.48 22.26
C ALA A 790 -8.31 16.73 21.23
N ASP A 791 -8.02 15.43 21.40
CA ASP A 791 -7.40 14.64 20.31
C ASP A 791 -8.47 14.07 19.36
N ASP A 792 -9.73 13.91 19.77
CA ASP A 792 -10.80 13.13 19.11
C ASP A 792 -11.22 13.58 17.68
N ASN A 793 -10.58 14.60 17.10
CA ASN A 793 -10.80 15.03 15.71
C ASN A 793 -9.50 15.31 14.93
N ALA A 794 -8.30 15.03 15.47
CA ALA A 794 -7.06 15.16 14.68
C ALA A 794 -7.01 14.12 13.55
N PRO A 795 -6.29 14.36 12.42
CA PRO A 795 -6.01 13.29 11.47
C PRO A 795 -5.39 12.10 12.21
N GLY A 796 -5.90 10.88 12.04
CA GLY A 796 -5.42 9.73 12.81
C GLY A 796 -5.84 9.73 14.29
N SER A 797 -7.00 10.31 14.61
CA SER A 797 -7.67 10.15 15.91
C SER A 797 -8.98 9.38 15.78
N ARG A 798 -9.48 8.88 16.91
CA ARG A 798 -10.81 8.29 17.11
C ARG A 798 -11.86 9.25 16.57
N ASN A 799 -12.28 9.05 15.32
CA ASN A 799 -13.38 9.81 14.72
C ASN A 799 -14.69 9.41 15.42
N ASP A 800 -14.90 9.90 16.64
CA ASP A 800 -16.10 9.69 17.44
C ASP A 800 -17.22 10.57 16.87
N GLY A 801 -17.82 10.12 15.77
CA GLY A 801 -19.09 10.62 15.25
C GLY A 801 -19.04 11.67 14.12
N ALA A 802 -17.86 11.98 13.57
CA ALA A 802 -17.71 12.83 12.39
C ALA A 802 -17.16 12.05 11.17
N GLY A 803 -17.75 12.28 9.98
CA GLY A 803 -17.37 11.62 8.72
C GLY A 803 -18.39 10.58 8.22
N THR A 804 -18.27 10.22 6.94
CA THR A 804 -19.08 9.17 6.30
C THR A 804 -18.32 7.85 6.33
N LEU A 805 -19.02 6.74 6.54
CA LEU A 805 -18.41 5.42 6.41
C LEU A 805 -18.37 5.02 4.95
N VAL A 806 -17.25 4.44 4.52
CA VAL A 806 -17.22 3.63 3.30
C VAL A 806 -18.18 2.48 3.51
N ASP A 807 -19.34 2.57 2.85
CA ASP A 807 -20.41 1.59 3.00
C ASP A 807 -19.95 0.23 2.48
N TRP A 808 -20.07 -0.81 3.32
CA TRP A 808 -19.58 -2.15 2.99
C TRP A 808 -20.33 -2.79 1.82
N GLY A 809 -21.62 -2.47 1.65
CA GLY A 809 -22.48 -3.05 0.60
C GLY A 809 -22.39 -2.34 -0.75
N THR A 810 -22.00 -1.06 -0.76
CA THR A 810 -22.03 -0.20 -1.96
C THR A 810 -20.62 0.27 -2.34
N ASP A 811 -20.03 1.18 -1.56
CA ASP A 811 -18.72 1.77 -1.87
C ASP A 811 -17.60 0.71 -1.77
N GLY A 812 -17.58 -0.07 -0.68
CA GLY A 812 -16.60 -1.14 -0.48
C GLY A 812 -16.69 -2.23 -1.55
N LEU A 813 -17.90 -2.59 -1.98
CA LEU A 813 -18.13 -3.52 -3.08
C LEU A 813 -17.63 -2.95 -4.42
N THR A 814 -17.88 -1.67 -4.67
CA THR A 814 -17.45 -0.96 -5.88
C THR A 814 -15.92 -0.91 -5.97
N ILE A 815 -15.24 -0.54 -4.88
CA ILE A 815 -13.77 -0.53 -4.79
C ILE A 815 -13.20 -1.91 -5.08
N VAL A 816 -13.71 -2.95 -4.41
CA VAL A 816 -13.17 -4.30 -4.55
C VAL A 816 -13.36 -4.84 -5.97
N ASN A 817 -14.52 -4.63 -6.58
CA ASN A 817 -14.76 -5.01 -7.98
C ASN A 817 -13.85 -4.25 -8.95
N GLY A 818 -13.61 -2.96 -8.72
CA GLY A 818 -12.66 -2.16 -9.48
C GLY A 818 -11.24 -2.74 -9.41
N ILE A 819 -10.77 -3.04 -8.20
CA ILE A 819 -9.43 -3.61 -7.96
C ILE A 819 -9.29 -4.97 -8.64
N ILE A 820 -10.29 -5.85 -8.51
CA ILE A 820 -10.30 -7.18 -9.14
C ILE A 820 -10.21 -7.05 -10.66
N THR A 821 -11.02 -6.16 -11.24
CA THR A 821 -11.07 -5.92 -12.69
C THR A 821 -9.73 -5.36 -13.20
N PHE A 822 -9.18 -4.38 -12.48
CA PHE A 822 -7.92 -3.74 -12.86
C PHE A 822 -6.76 -4.74 -12.85
N ARG A 823 -6.55 -5.43 -11.73
CA ARG A 823 -5.40 -6.34 -11.55
C ARG A 823 -5.45 -7.57 -12.45
N ALA A 824 -6.62 -7.94 -12.97
CA ALA A 824 -6.78 -9.05 -13.92
C ALA A 824 -6.19 -8.72 -15.30
N THR A 825 -6.15 -7.43 -15.66
CA THR A 825 -5.54 -6.96 -16.91
C THR A 825 -4.12 -6.44 -16.69
N THR A 826 -3.89 -5.81 -15.53
CA THR A 826 -2.63 -5.13 -15.19
C THR A 826 -2.24 -5.49 -13.75
N PRO A 827 -1.50 -6.60 -13.54
CA PRO A 827 -1.10 -7.01 -12.20
C PRO A 827 -0.27 -5.94 -11.51
N PHE A 828 -0.62 -5.60 -10.26
CA PHE A 828 0.15 -4.68 -9.47
C PHE A 828 1.56 -5.24 -9.22
N LYS A 829 2.55 -4.35 -9.17
CA LYS A 829 3.95 -4.60 -8.82
C LYS A 829 4.33 -3.93 -7.50
N THR A 830 3.77 -2.75 -7.24
CA THR A 830 3.92 -2.02 -5.98
C THR A 830 2.57 -1.85 -5.33
N ARG A 831 2.51 -1.70 -4.01
CA ARG A 831 1.22 -1.49 -3.33
C ARG A 831 0.59 -0.14 -3.70
N ALA A 832 1.39 0.86 -4.05
CA ALA A 832 0.89 2.17 -4.49
C ALA A 832 0.10 2.10 -5.81
N GLN A 833 0.39 1.12 -6.69
CA GLN A 833 -0.33 0.98 -7.97
C GLN A 833 -1.81 0.67 -7.81
N MET A 834 -2.29 0.26 -6.63
CA MET A 834 -3.73 0.10 -6.40
C MET A 834 -4.51 1.41 -6.61
N VAL A 835 -3.85 2.56 -6.43
CA VAL A 835 -4.42 3.92 -6.65
C VAL A 835 -4.81 4.16 -8.11
N ARG A 836 -4.24 3.40 -9.06
CA ARG A 836 -4.68 3.44 -10.46
C ARG A 836 -6.11 2.96 -10.67
N THR A 837 -6.69 2.28 -9.69
CA THR A 837 -8.08 1.81 -9.72
C THR A 837 -9.02 3.01 -9.57
N PRO A 838 -9.78 3.41 -10.61
CA PRO A 838 -10.60 4.61 -10.56
C PRO A 838 -11.65 4.60 -9.45
N GLU A 839 -12.16 3.41 -9.10
CA GLU A 839 -13.14 3.21 -8.04
C GLU A 839 -12.58 3.54 -6.66
N LEU A 840 -11.25 3.49 -6.45
CA LEU A 840 -10.63 3.82 -5.18
C LEU A 840 -10.66 5.33 -4.88
N THR A 841 -10.92 6.18 -5.87
CA THR A 841 -10.90 7.65 -5.73
C THR A 841 -12.20 8.33 -6.19
N ASN A 842 -13.20 7.57 -6.62
CA ASN A 842 -14.46 8.08 -7.18
C ASN A 842 -15.71 7.47 -6.54
N CYS A 843 -15.64 7.04 -5.28
CA CYS A 843 -16.80 6.59 -4.52
C CYS A 843 -17.71 7.74 -4.06
N ALA A 844 -18.97 7.44 -3.71
CA ALA A 844 -19.94 8.46 -3.29
C ALA A 844 -19.50 9.21 -2.03
N SER A 845 -18.75 8.54 -1.15
CA SER A 845 -18.16 9.10 0.06
C SER A 845 -16.92 10.00 -0.18
N GLN A 846 -16.42 10.09 -1.42
CA GLN A 846 -15.20 10.82 -1.78
C GLN A 846 -15.49 12.11 -2.57
N THR A 847 -15.96 13.14 -1.87
CA THR A 847 -16.38 14.40 -2.49
C THR A 847 -15.27 15.44 -2.61
N THR A 848 -14.17 15.28 -1.89
CA THR A 848 -13.02 16.20 -1.89
C THR A 848 -11.68 15.48 -2.02
N LYS A 849 -10.60 16.20 -2.35
CA LYS A 849 -9.23 15.63 -2.37
C LYS A 849 -8.89 14.95 -1.05
N ALA A 850 -9.15 15.62 0.09
CA ALA A 850 -8.86 15.03 1.40
C ALA A 850 -9.58 13.68 1.61
N THR A 851 -10.85 13.56 1.22
CA THR A 851 -11.60 12.30 1.34
C THR A 851 -11.09 11.19 0.42
N ARG A 852 -10.48 11.55 -0.73
CA ARG A 852 -9.83 10.60 -1.65
C ARG A 852 -8.53 10.07 -1.06
N ASP A 853 -7.69 11.01 -0.61
CA ASP A 853 -6.40 10.74 0.04
C ASP A 853 -6.57 9.88 1.31
N GLU A 854 -7.63 10.12 2.08
CA GLU A 854 -7.89 9.45 3.37
C GLU A 854 -8.10 7.93 3.25
N ILE A 855 -8.88 7.45 2.27
CA ILE A 855 -9.05 6.00 2.06
C ILE A 855 -7.69 5.36 1.76
N ILE A 856 -6.93 5.96 0.83
CA ILE A 856 -5.68 5.42 0.34
C ILE A 856 -4.65 5.33 1.47
N GLY A 857 -4.44 6.41 2.22
CA GLY A 857 -3.45 6.40 3.30
C GLY A 857 -3.82 5.45 4.44
N LYS A 858 -5.11 5.28 4.73
CA LYS A 858 -5.60 4.35 5.78
C LYS A 858 -5.48 2.87 5.43
N VAL A 859 -5.21 2.51 4.18
CA VAL A 859 -5.11 1.11 3.74
C VAL A 859 -3.75 0.73 3.18
N VAL A 860 -2.98 1.67 2.62
CA VAL A 860 -1.77 1.36 1.85
C VAL A 860 -0.68 0.65 2.67
N ASN A 861 -0.50 1.02 3.94
CA ASN A 861 0.46 0.36 4.83
C ASN A 861 0.02 -1.06 5.22
N LEU A 862 -1.28 -1.33 5.20
CA LEU A 862 -1.86 -2.63 5.53
C LEU A 862 -1.82 -3.59 4.33
N ALA A 863 -1.44 -3.08 3.16
CA ALA A 863 -1.42 -3.82 1.93
C ALA A 863 -0.01 -4.21 1.50
N LYS A 864 0.05 -5.27 0.71
CA LYS A 864 1.22 -5.72 -0.04
C LYS A 864 0.80 -6.23 -1.40
N VAL A 865 1.80 -6.44 -2.25
CA VAL A 865 1.63 -6.97 -3.60
C VAL A 865 2.64 -8.10 -3.79
N SER A 866 2.14 -9.31 -4.04
CA SER A 866 2.95 -10.45 -4.48
C SER A 866 2.08 -11.42 -5.27
N SER A 867 2.66 -12.19 -6.20
CA SER A 867 1.91 -13.11 -7.09
C SER A 867 1.20 -14.24 -6.33
N ALA A 868 1.69 -14.63 -5.16
CA ALA A 868 1.00 -15.35 -4.08
C ALA A 868 2.07 -15.68 -3.01
N ASP A 869 1.85 -15.30 -1.75
CA ASP A 869 2.84 -15.56 -0.69
C ASP A 869 2.84 -17.01 -0.22
N THR A 870 1.66 -17.63 -0.24
CA THR A 870 1.43 -19.00 0.20
C THR A 870 0.75 -19.79 -0.92
N LEU A 871 1.34 -20.92 -1.28
CA LEU A 871 0.83 -21.85 -2.29
C LEU A 871 0.58 -23.21 -1.65
N THR A 872 -0.40 -23.92 -2.17
CA THR A 872 -0.68 -25.30 -1.80
C THR A 872 -0.42 -26.20 -2.99
N ILE A 873 0.49 -27.15 -2.84
CA ILE A 873 0.76 -28.19 -3.82
C ILE A 873 -0.08 -29.40 -3.43
N VAL A 874 -0.88 -29.90 -4.36
CA VAL A 874 -1.55 -31.19 -4.22
C VAL A 874 -0.88 -32.15 -5.19
N ALA A 875 -0.34 -33.24 -4.66
CA ALA A 875 0.35 -34.26 -5.46
C ALA A 875 -0.25 -35.64 -5.17
N ILE A 876 -0.42 -36.44 -6.22
CA ILE A 876 -0.79 -37.83 -6.14
C ILE A 876 0.25 -38.67 -6.88
N ALA A 877 0.60 -39.81 -6.30
CA ALA A 877 1.48 -40.77 -6.92
C ALA A 877 0.96 -42.19 -6.72
N GLN A 878 1.26 -43.03 -7.70
CA GLN A 878 0.95 -44.45 -7.67
C GLN A 878 2.20 -45.25 -8.00
N SER A 879 2.45 -46.30 -7.21
CA SER A 879 3.45 -47.31 -7.54
C SER A 879 2.82 -48.35 -8.46
N ILE A 880 3.56 -48.73 -9.50
CA ILE A 880 3.06 -49.58 -10.57
C ILE A 880 3.94 -50.81 -10.70
N ARG A 881 3.29 -51.97 -10.82
CA ARG A 881 3.91 -53.17 -11.39
C ARG A 881 3.64 -53.18 -12.88
N ASP A 882 4.69 -52.90 -13.64
CA ASP A 882 4.68 -52.96 -15.09
C ASP A 882 4.59 -54.42 -15.57
N VAL A 883 3.51 -54.72 -16.31
CA VAL A 883 3.16 -56.04 -16.83
C VAL A 883 3.22 -56.00 -18.35
N GLY A 884 4.23 -56.66 -18.92
CA GLY A 884 4.37 -56.72 -20.36
C GLY A 884 5.54 -57.57 -20.83
N SER A 885 5.73 -57.59 -22.14
CA SER A 885 6.88 -58.21 -22.79
C SER A 885 7.82 -57.12 -23.34
N PRO A 886 9.14 -57.33 -23.35
CA PRO A 886 10.07 -56.45 -24.06
C PRO A 886 9.89 -56.49 -25.59
N PHE A 887 9.02 -57.38 -26.12
CA PHE A 887 8.72 -57.52 -27.55
C PHE A 887 7.23 -57.26 -27.83
N ALA A 888 6.96 -56.43 -28.84
CA ALA A 888 5.65 -55.84 -29.17
C ALA A 888 4.50 -56.80 -29.56
N SER A 889 4.65 -58.12 -29.45
CA SER A 889 3.83 -59.08 -30.21
C SER A 889 3.16 -60.19 -29.40
N SER A 890 3.41 -60.32 -28.09
CA SER A 890 2.68 -61.28 -27.25
C SER A 890 1.79 -60.52 -26.29
N GLY A 891 0.48 -60.54 -26.54
CA GLY A 891 -0.50 -60.05 -25.58
C GLY A 891 -0.38 -60.82 -24.26
N VAL A 892 -0.58 -60.12 -23.14
CA VAL A 892 -0.64 -60.74 -21.82
C VAL A 892 -2.09 -61.12 -21.56
N LEU A 893 -2.31 -62.38 -21.18
CA LEU A 893 -3.62 -62.81 -20.70
C LEU A 893 -3.71 -62.42 -19.23
N ILE A 894 -4.72 -61.64 -18.89
CA ILE A 894 -4.91 -61.09 -17.55
C ILE A 894 -6.22 -61.61 -17.00
N ASN A 895 -6.09 -62.21 -15.83
CA ASN A 895 -7.19 -62.81 -15.09
C ASN A 895 -7.61 -61.82 -14.01
N LYS A 896 -8.75 -61.18 -14.19
CA LYS A 896 -9.24 -60.09 -13.34
C LYS A 896 -10.22 -60.64 -12.31
N ASP A 897 -9.90 -60.45 -11.03
CA ASP A 897 -10.84 -60.61 -9.93
C ASP A 897 -11.73 -59.36 -9.87
N LEU A 898 -12.88 -59.41 -10.56
CA LEU A 898 -13.77 -58.25 -10.72
C LEU A 898 -14.61 -57.96 -9.47
N ASN A 899 -14.73 -58.92 -8.55
CA ASN A 899 -15.56 -58.80 -7.35
C ASN A 899 -14.74 -58.61 -6.05
N GLN A 900 -13.42 -58.70 -6.14
CA GLN A 900 -12.44 -58.55 -5.06
C GLN A 900 -12.58 -59.59 -3.93
N ASP A 901 -13.10 -60.78 -4.23
CA ASP A 901 -13.24 -61.85 -3.24
C ASP A 901 -11.95 -62.68 -3.05
N GLY A 902 -10.91 -62.40 -3.84
CA GLY A 902 -9.63 -63.07 -3.81
C GLY A 902 -9.57 -64.34 -4.66
N THR A 903 -10.61 -64.62 -5.45
CA THR A 903 -10.69 -65.69 -6.44
C THR A 903 -11.03 -65.12 -7.81
N VAL A 904 -10.54 -65.79 -8.86
CA VAL A 904 -10.93 -65.46 -10.24
C VAL A 904 -11.89 -66.56 -10.71
N ASP A 905 -13.19 -66.31 -10.62
CA ASP A 905 -14.24 -67.22 -11.08
C ASP A 905 -15.16 -66.51 -12.06
N ALA A 906 -15.04 -66.91 -13.33
CA ALA A 906 -15.77 -66.33 -14.45
C ALA A 906 -17.30 -66.34 -14.27
N ALA A 907 -17.88 -67.22 -13.45
CA ALA A 907 -19.33 -67.26 -13.24
C ALA A 907 -19.83 -66.28 -12.16
N THR A 908 -19.05 -66.05 -11.11
CA THR A 908 -19.39 -65.12 -10.01
C THR A 908 -18.94 -63.69 -10.29
N ASP A 909 -17.80 -63.53 -10.96
CA ASP A 909 -17.19 -62.23 -11.24
C ASP A 909 -17.92 -61.47 -12.35
N ILE A 910 -18.53 -62.18 -13.30
CA ILE A 910 -19.39 -61.60 -14.35
C ILE A 910 -20.79 -61.25 -13.79
N ALA A 911 -21.21 -61.89 -12.68
CA ALA A 911 -22.52 -61.68 -12.05
C ALA A 911 -22.52 -60.51 -11.06
N ALA A 912 -21.36 -60.10 -10.55
CA ALA A 912 -21.22 -58.85 -9.81
C ALA A 912 -21.35 -57.68 -10.79
N THR A 913 -22.38 -56.86 -10.64
CA THR A 913 -22.54 -55.58 -11.35
C THR A 913 -21.51 -54.53 -10.88
N ALA A 914 -20.24 -54.90 -10.75
CA ALA A 914 -19.19 -54.07 -10.17
C ALA A 914 -18.44 -53.32 -11.26
N TYR A 915 -19.03 -52.18 -11.65
CA TYR A 915 -18.36 -51.04 -12.28
C TYR A 915 -17.34 -50.38 -11.33
N ASN A 916 -16.56 -51.16 -10.56
CA ASN A 916 -15.60 -50.60 -9.60
C ASN A 916 -14.28 -50.21 -10.30
N VAL A 917 -14.04 -48.90 -10.30
CA VAL A 917 -12.85 -48.12 -10.66
C VAL A 917 -11.53 -48.88 -10.92
N GLY A 918 -10.98 -48.65 -12.12
CA GLY A 918 -9.60 -49.02 -12.50
C GLY A 918 -9.45 -49.83 -13.79
N TYR A 919 -10.56 -50.31 -14.36
CA TYR A 919 -10.54 -51.19 -15.54
C TYR A 919 -11.27 -50.62 -16.77
N LEU A 920 -11.99 -49.50 -16.63
CA LEU A 920 -12.63 -48.78 -17.74
C LEU A 920 -11.82 -47.53 -18.10
N TYR A 921 -11.78 -47.21 -19.40
CA TYR A 921 -11.24 -45.95 -19.90
C TYR A 921 -12.24 -44.84 -19.57
N ASP A 922 -11.83 -43.94 -18.69
CA ASP A 922 -12.55 -42.73 -18.28
C ASP A 922 -12.01 -41.57 -19.14
N ALA A 923 -12.70 -41.24 -20.25
CA ALA A 923 -12.14 -40.35 -21.27
C ALA A 923 -12.19 -38.87 -20.89
N ASP A 924 -13.12 -38.48 -20.02
CA ASP A 924 -13.28 -37.15 -19.45
C ASP A 924 -12.74 -37.04 -18.02
N ALA A 925 -12.26 -38.14 -17.44
CA ALA A 925 -11.61 -38.21 -16.14
C ALA A 925 -12.50 -37.70 -15.00
N ASP A 926 -13.83 -37.80 -15.13
CA ASP A 926 -14.78 -37.23 -14.17
C ASP A 926 -15.12 -38.17 -12.99
N GLY A 927 -14.69 -39.43 -13.12
CA GLY A 927 -14.94 -40.51 -12.17
C GLY A 927 -16.38 -41.02 -12.16
N SER A 928 -17.16 -40.72 -13.21
CA SER A 928 -18.50 -41.24 -13.46
C SER A 928 -18.45 -42.46 -14.40
N GLU A 929 -19.55 -43.22 -14.40
CA GLU A 929 -19.68 -44.45 -15.21
C GLU A 929 -20.39 -44.18 -16.56
N ASP A 930 -20.64 -42.91 -16.90
CA ASP A 930 -21.62 -42.50 -17.91
C ASP A 930 -21.02 -42.16 -19.29
N ASP A 931 -19.71 -42.33 -19.50
CA ASP A 931 -19.04 -41.90 -20.74
C ASP A 931 -19.58 -42.65 -21.99
N PRO A 932 -20.38 -41.99 -22.86
CA PRO A 932 -21.08 -42.65 -23.96
C PRO A 932 -20.19 -42.93 -25.17
N SER A 933 -18.92 -42.52 -25.13
CA SER A 933 -18.11 -42.32 -26.34
C SER A 933 -17.14 -43.46 -26.68
N TYR A 934 -16.96 -44.45 -25.80
CA TYR A 934 -16.13 -45.62 -26.09
C TYR A 934 -16.97 -46.91 -26.08
N ASN A 935 -17.15 -47.52 -27.24
CA ASN A 935 -17.61 -48.92 -27.35
C ASN A 935 -16.51 -49.85 -26.80
N ALA A 936 -16.30 -49.85 -25.49
CA ALA A 936 -15.46 -50.84 -24.83
C ALA A 936 -16.13 -52.22 -24.98
N PRO A 937 -15.41 -53.27 -25.42
CA PRO A 937 -15.93 -54.62 -25.30
C PRO A 937 -16.27 -54.92 -23.83
N PRO A 938 -17.29 -55.76 -23.55
CA PRO A 938 -17.68 -56.08 -22.18
C PRO A 938 -16.48 -56.60 -21.38
N ILE A 939 -16.31 -56.11 -20.15
CA ILE A 939 -15.24 -56.51 -19.24
C ILE A 939 -15.27 -58.04 -19.09
N ALA A 940 -14.21 -58.69 -19.56
CA ALA A 940 -14.05 -60.13 -19.46
C ALA A 940 -13.11 -60.46 -18.29
N VAL A 941 -13.45 -61.51 -17.55
CA VAL A 941 -12.60 -62.06 -16.47
C VAL A 941 -11.26 -62.53 -17.03
N ASP A 942 -11.26 -63.03 -18.27
CA ASP A 942 -10.05 -63.32 -19.05
C ASP A 942 -9.95 -62.30 -20.20
N GLU A 943 -9.09 -61.30 -20.06
CA GLU A 943 -8.83 -60.32 -21.12
C GLU A 943 -7.43 -60.52 -21.71
N ALA A 944 -7.34 -60.65 -23.03
CA ALA A 944 -6.08 -60.63 -23.74
C ALA A 944 -5.78 -59.19 -24.18
N ILE A 945 -4.94 -58.49 -23.41
CA ILE A 945 -4.51 -57.14 -23.76
C ILE A 945 -3.36 -57.26 -24.76
N ASN A 946 -3.65 -56.85 -26.00
CA ASN A 946 -2.69 -56.92 -27.10
C ASN A 946 -1.67 -55.77 -26.99
N ALA A 947 -0.40 -56.08 -27.26
CA ALA A 947 0.71 -55.11 -27.28
C ALA A 947 1.12 -54.48 -25.93
N CYS A 948 0.92 -55.18 -24.80
CA CYS A 948 1.50 -54.80 -23.51
C CYS A 948 3.04 -54.80 -23.58
N LYS A 949 3.68 -53.70 -23.16
CA LYS A 949 5.14 -53.53 -23.26
C LYS A 949 5.74 -53.03 -21.96
N LEU A 950 6.86 -53.62 -21.57
CA LEU A 950 7.66 -53.08 -20.48
C LEU A 950 8.15 -51.66 -20.83
N GLY A 951 7.99 -50.74 -19.88
CA GLY A 951 8.33 -49.33 -19.98
C GLY A 951 7.21 -48.44 -20.50
N GLN A 952 6.00 -48.97 -20.68
CA GLN A 952 4.81 -48.26 -21.15
C GLN A 952 3.63 -48.52 -20.20
N TYR A 953 2.79 -47.51 -19.93
CA TYR A 953 1.59 -47.74 -19.11
C TYR A 953 0.47 -48.32 -19.97
N ASP A 954 0.02 -49.50 -19.58
CA ASP A 954 -1.01 -50.25 -20.25
C ASP A 954 -2.23 -50.39 -19.32
N LEU A 955 -3.22 -49.52 -19.56
CA LEU A 955 -4.47 -49.47 -18.78
C LEU A 955 -5.12 -50.86 -18.71
N GLY A 956 -5.43 -51.30 -17.49
CA GLY A 956 -6.03 -52.60 -17.21
C GLY A 956 -5.06 -53.79 -17.32
N ALA A 957 -3.80 -53.56 -17.70
CA ALA A 957 -2.72 -54.56 -17.67
C ALA A 957 -1.76 -54.35 -16.50
N ASP A 958 -1.30 -53.12 -16.33
CA ASP A 958 -0.42 -52.74 -15.24
C ASP A 958 -1.19 -52.69 -13.91
N GLU A 959 -0.55 -53.20 -12.86
CA GLU A 959 -1.16 -53.29 -11.53
C GLU A 959 -0.73 -52.09 -10.68
N ILE A 960 -1.71 -51.35 -10.17
CA ILE A 960 -1.49 -50.29 -9.18
C ILE A 960 -1.28 -50.97 -7.82
N LEU A 961 -0.07 -50.89 -7.27
CA LEU A 961 0.29 -51.59 -6.03
C LEU A 961 -0.02 -50.76 -4.78
N ALA A 962 0.17 -49.45 -4.86
CA ALA A 962 -0.12 -48.50 -3.80
C ALA A 962 -0.31 -47.09 -4.37
N GLU A 963 -1.11 -46.28 -3.68
CA GLU A 963 -1.36 -44.87 -3.98
C GLU A 963 -0.99 -44.02 -2.76
N GLN A 964 -0.40 -42.85 -2.99
CA GLN A 964 -0.21 -41.85 -1.96
C GLN A 964 -0.58 -40.46 -2.48
N LYS A 965 -1.40 -39.75 -1.72
CA LYS A 965 -1.66 -38.33 -1.91
C LYS A 965 -0.93 -37.51 -0.85
N VAL A 966 -0.40 -36.37 -1.24
CA VAL A 966 0.33 -35.43 -0.39
C VAL A 966 -0.17 -34.02 -0.65
N VAL A 967 -0.34 -33.24 0.41
CA VAL A 967 -0.65 -31.82 0.36
C VAL A 967 0.45 -31.05 1.08
N VAL A 968 1.04 -30.07 0.39
CA VAL A 968 2.18 -29.28 0.90
C VAL A 968 1.88 -27.80 0.78
N GLN A 969 1.93 -27.08 1.89
CA GLN A 969 1.87 -25.62 1.88
C GLN A 969 3.30 -25.07 1.85
N VAL A 970 3.56 -24.20 0.89
CA VAL A 970 4.84 -23.53 0.71
C VAL A 970 4.67 -22.02 0.74
N PHE A 971 5.70 -21.33 1.20
CA PHE A 971 5.77 -19.88 1.24
C PHE A 971 6.96 -19.38 0.43
N ARG A 972 6.75 -18.36 -0.41
CA ARG A 972 7.85 -17.66 -1.09
C ARG A 972 8.37 -16.57 -0.17
N ASP A 973 9.60 -16.73 0.30
CA ASP A 973 10.30 -15.65 0.99
C ASP A 973 10.58 -14.52 -0.02
N THR A 974 9.92 -13.38 0.18
CA THR A 974 10.00 -12.22 -0.73
C THR A 974 11.35 -11.52 -0.69
N ILE A 975 12.18 -11.78 0.32
CA ILE A 975 13.54 -11.20 0.44
C ILE A 975 14.56 -12.11 -0.22
N THR A 976 14.48 -13.42 -0.02
CA THR A 976 15.48 -14.38 -0.53
C THR A 976 15.05 -15.11 -1.80
N HIS A 977 13.80 -14.94 -2.22
CA HIS A 977 13.11 -15.67 -3.29
C HIS A 977 13.18 -17.20 -3.13
N LYS A 978 13.39 -17.68 -1.89
CA LYS A 978 13.43 -19.11 -1.57
C LYS A 978 12.05 -19.60 -1.13
N TRP A 979 11.70 -20.79 -1.59
CA TRP A 979 10.52 -21.51 -1.13
C TRP A 979 10.80 -22.22 0.20
N LYS A 980 9.98 -21.94 1.20
CA LYS A 980 9.98 -22.61 2.51
C LYS A 980 8.73 -23.48 2.62
N ILE A 981 8.87 -24.71 3.09
CA ILE A 981 7.72 -25.57 3.39
C ILE A 981 7.16 -25.13 4.74
N LEU A 982 5.90 -24.71 4.78
CA LEU A 982 5.18 -24.36 6.01
C LEU A 982 4.52 -25.60 6.62
N ARG A 983 3.94 -26.46 5.78
CA ARG A 983 3.20 -27.66 6.19
C ARG A 983 3.36 -28.76 5.15
N TYR A 984 3.47 -30.00 5.61
CA TYR A 984 3.58 -31.19 4.77
C TYR A 984 2.70 -32.29 5.32
N GLU A 985 1.75 -32.78 4.54
CA GLU A 985 0.76 -33.76 5.00
C GLU A 985 0.58 -34.91 4.02
N TYR A 986 0.53 -36.12 4.58
CA TYR A 986 0.09 -37.30 3.87
C TYR A 986 -1.42 -37.44 4.02
N ILE A 987 -2.14 -37.53 2.91
CA ILE A 987 -3.59 -37.72 2.90
C ILE A 987 -3.85 -39.20 2.60
N ASP A 988 -4.36 -39.90 3.60
CA ASP A 988 -4.93 -41.24 3.43
C ASP A 988 -6.41 -41.07 3.02
N GLN A 989 -6.83 -41.78 1.97
CA GLN A 989 -8.21 -41.71 1.46
C GLN A 989 -9.24 -42.29 2.44
#